data_AF-A0A522DLF1-F1
#
_entry.id   AF-A0A522DLF1-F1
#
_cell.length_a   1.000
_cell.length_b   1.000
_cell.length_c   1.000
_cell.angle_alpha   90.00
_cell.angle_beta   90.00
_cell.angle_gamma   90.00
#
_symmetry.space_group_name_H-M   'P 1'
#
loop_
_entity.id
_entity.type
_entity.pdbx_description
1 polymer ?
#
loop_
_entity_poly.entity_id
_entity_poly.type
_entity_poly.pdbx_seq_one_letter_code
_entity_poly.pdbx_strand_id
1 'polypeptide(L)'
;VVVSQLVRSPGVYFDRTPEKLSDKDIYSARIIPSRGAWLEFEIDKRDQVGVRIDRKRKQSVTVFLKALGLTSEQILEEFKGFPSIELTLEKDSILTKEEALKDIYRKLRPGEQVAAEAARALLDNFYFNSKRYDLAKVGRYKINRKLGLDADIKQSVLTIEDIIATIKYLVSLHDTTSPFVTVHDNSFATIKGVRDGKKVDVRLDVDDIDHFGNRRIRAVGELIQNQVRTGLSRMERVVRERMTTQDIEAITPQTLINVRPVVAAIKEFFGTSQLSQFMDQNNPLAGLTHKRRLSALGPGGLSRERAGVEVRDVHPSHYGRMCPIETPEGPNIGLIGSLASFARINAFGFIETPYRRVVNGKVTDKIDYLTASEEDDFIVAQANAPLKPDAHFAEPRVLARKKGGEVDLVPTELIGYMDVSPRQMVSVATSLIPFLEHDDANRALMGANMQRQAVPLLRSESPLVGTGMEGFAAIDAGDVLTADAAGVVSEVSADVVTVQLDAGGTQDYYLRKFDRSNQGTSYNHRVIVSAGDRVEVGQVIADGPATENGELALGKNLLVAFMPWEGHNFEDAIILSQNLVKDDTLSSIHIEEYEVDARDTKLGKEEITRDLPNVSPDLLADLDERGIIRIGAEVRPGDILVGKVTPKGETELSAEERLLRAIFNEKSREVRDTSLKVPHGEEGTIIAVKEFNAENDDELGSGVNQRVVVYIAQKRKITAGDKLAGRHGNKGVISKILPVEDMPFLADGTPVDIILNPLGIPGRMNFGQVLETHLGWVAKQGWEIKGNPKWAAG
;
A
#
# COMPACT_ATOMS: atom_id res chain seq x y z
N VAL A 1 0.30 -6.29 -7.62
CA VAL A 1 1.00 -5.97 -6.34
C VAL A 1 0.11 -6.37 -5.18
N VAL A 2 0.67 -7.02 -4.15
CA VAL A 2 -0.07 -7.28 -2.90
C VAL A 2 0.27 -6.18 -1.90
N VAL A 3 -0.72 -5.40 -1.50
CA VAL A 3 -0.56 -4.24 -0.61
C VAL A 3 -0.45 -4.71 0.85
N SER A 4 0.46 -4.08 1.60
CA SER A 4 0.65 -4.36 3.02
C SER A 4 -0.54 -3.86 3.84
N GLN A 5 -1.02 -4.67 4.78
CA GLN A 5 -2.24 -4.36 5.53
C GLN A 5 -1.93 -3.93 6.97
N LEU A 6 -2.41 -2.75 7.39
CA LEU A 6 -2.37 -2.28 8.77
C LEU A 6 -3.57 -2.83 9.53
N VAL A 7 -3.32 -3.60 10.59
CA VAL A 7 -4.35 -4.19 11.45
C VAL A 7 -4.05 -3.95 12.92
N ARG A 8 -5.07 -4.05 13.77
CA ARG A 8 -4.84 -4.10 15.23
C ARG A 8 -4.01 -5.33 15.58
N SER A 9 -3.00 -5.15 16.41
CA SER A 9 -2.19 -6.27 16.86
C SER A 9 -3.02 -7.18 17.77
N PRO A 10 -2.82 -8.51 17.74
CA PRO A 10 -3.28 -9.39 18.80
C PRO A 10 -2.69 -8.96 20.14
N GLY A 11 -3.45 -9.09 21.21
CA GLY A 11 -3.05 -8.64 22.54
C GLY A 11 -4.24 -8.30 23.43
N VAL A 12 -3.94 -7.71 24.59
CA VAL A 12 -4.94 -7.17 25.52
C VAL A 12 -4.93 -5.63 25.44
N TYR A 13 -6.12 -5.05 25.42
CA TYR A 13 -6.34 -3.60 25.31
C TYR A 13 -7.28 -3.12 26.40
N PHE A 14 -6.90 -2.05 27.09
CA PHE A 14 -7.70 -1.40 28.11
C PHE A 14 -8.23 -0.06 27.62
N ASP A 15 -9.48 0.24 27.94
CA ASP A 15 -10.18 1.43 27.47
C ASP A 15 -11.00 2.02 28.62
N ARG A 16 -11.16 3.35 28.60
CA ARG A 16 -11.96 4.10 29.57
C ARG A 16 -12.93 4.98 28.79
N THR A 17 -14.21 4.69 28.94
CA THR A 17 -15.28 5.42 28.27
C THR A 17 -16.15 6.13 29.32
N PRO A 18 -16.31 7.46 29.25
CA PRO A 18 -17.24 8.16 30.12
C PRO A 18 -18.69 7.74 29.79
N GLU A 19 -19.46 7.36 30.81
CA GLU A 19 -20.88 7.02 30.62
C GLU A 19 -21.70 8.30 30.43
N LYS A 20 -22.57 8.34 29.41
CA LYS A 20 -23.29 9.58 29.06
C LYS A 20 -24.35 9.97 30.08
N LEU A 21 -24.84 9.00 30.84
CA LEU A 21 -25.97 9.14 31.77
C LEU A 21 -25.55 9.18 33.25
N SER A 22 -24.26 9.07 33.56
CA SER A 22 -23.75 9.10 34.93
C SER A 22 -22.34 9.65 34.97
N ASP A 23 -21.95 10.28 36.07
CA ASP A 23 -20.59 10.80 36.28
C ASP A 23 -19.54 9.69 36.57
N LYS A 24 -19.78 8.47 36.06
CA LYS A 24 -18.91 7.30 36.22
C LYS A 24 -18.30 6.91 34.90
N ASP A 25 -17.04 6.50 34.97
CA ASP A 25 -16.33 5.93 33.83
C ASP A 25 -16.57 4.41 33.75
N ILE A 26 -16.77 3.92 32.52
CA ILE A 26 -16.76 2.49 32.21
C ILE A 26 -15.36 2.10 31.79
N TYR A 27 -14.79 1.16 32.51
CA TYR A 27 -13.50 0.56 32.16
C TYR A 27 -13.74 -0.77 31.47
N SER A 28 -13.04 -1.01 30.37
CA SER A 28 -13.13 -2.28 29.64
C SER A 28 -11.77 -2.83 29.26
N ALA A 29 -11.69 -4.16 29.18
CA ALA A 29 -10.53 -4.88 28.69
C ALA A 29 -10.94 -5.80 27.54
N ARG A 30 -10.19 -5.81 26.44
CA ARG A 30 -10.46 -6.63 25.26
C ARG A 30 -9.23 -7.47 24.93
N ILE A 31 -9.37 -8.79 24.97
CA ILE A 31 -8.36 -9.73 24.51
C ILE A 31 -8.68 -10.12 23.06
N ILE A 32 -7.82 -9.69 22.14
CA ILE A 32 -7.96 -9.89 20.70
C ILE A 32 -6.94 -10.93 20.26
N PRO A 33 -7.37 -12.13 19.82
CA PRO A 33 -6.45 -13.12 19.26
C PRO A 33 -6.05 -12.81 17.82
N SER A 34 -5.01 -13.48 17.33
CA SER A 34 -4.72 -13.53 15.89
C SER A 34 -5.80 -14.34 15.16
N ARG A 35 -6.33 -15.39 15.80
CA ARG A 35 -7.42 -16.23 15.32
C ARG A 35 -8.18 -16.84 16.50
N GLY A 36 -9.49 -16.81 16.47
CA GLY A 36 -10.34 -17.41 17.50
C GLY A 36 -11.37 -16.43 18.06
N ALA A 37 -12.05 -16.84 19.13
CA ALA A 37 -13.10 -16.08 19.79
C ALA A 37 -12.54 -14.88 20.57
N TRP A 38 -13.23 -13.75 20.56
CA TRP A 38 -12.84 -12.60 21.38
C TRP A 38 -13.24 -12.81 22.85
N LEU A 39 -12.52 -12.20 23.78
CA LEU A 39 -12.87 -12.18 25.20
C LEU A 39 -12.82 -10.74 25.71
N GLU A 40 -13.94 -10.27 26.24
CA GLU A 40 -14.10 -8.87 26.64
C GLU A 40 -14.60 -8.79 28.07
N PHE A 41 -14.02 -7.91 28.88
CA PHE A 41 -14.40 -7.63 30.25
C PHE A 41 -14.81 -6.16 30.37
N GLU A 42 -15.81 -5.88 31.19
CA GLU A 42 -16.26 -4.50 31.44
C GLU A 42 -16.70 -4.33 32.89
N ILE A 43 -16.34 -3.20 33.49
CA ILE A 43 -16.87 -2.73 34.76
C ILE A 43 -17.98 -1.74 34.42
N ASP A 44 -19.22 -2.09 34.75
CA ASP A 44 -20.34 -1.20 34.47
C ASP A 44 -20.52 -0.12 35.54
N LYS A 45 -21.45 0.81 35.28
CA LYS A 45 -21.81 1.90 36.19
C LYS A 45 -22.29 1.46 37.58
N ARG A 46 -22.62 0.18 37.79
CA ARG A 46 -23.01 -0.38 39.09
C ARG A 46 -21.80 -1.00 39.81
N ASP A 47 -20.59 -0.74 39.32
CA ASP A 47 -19.32 -1.27 39.79
C ASP A 47 -19.27 -2.80 39.73
N GLN A 48 -20.00 -3.40 38.78
CA GLN A 48 -20.04 -4.85 38.59
C GLN A 48 -19.20 -5.27 37.39
N VAL A 49 -18.46 -6.35 37.56
CA VAL A 49 -17.56 -6.86 36.54
C VAL A 49 -18.27 -7.93 35.71
N GLY A 50 -18.40 -7.66 34.41
CA GLY A 50 -18.98 -8.59 33.45
C GLY A 50 -17.98 -9.07 32.41
N VAL A 51 -18.36 -10.15 31.74
CA VAL A 51 -17.62 -10.74 30.62
C VAL A 51 -18.53 -10.97 29.42
N ARG A 52 -18.00 -10.78 28.22
CA ARG A 52 -18.62 -11.15 26.95
C ARG A 52 -17.68 -12.11 26.21
N ILE A 53 -18.21 -13.30 25.94
CA ILE A 53 -17.53 -14.36 25.18
C ILE A 53 -17.99 -14.25 23.73
N ASP A 54 -17.06 -14.06 22.80
CA ASP A 54 -17.32 -13.96 21.36
C ASP A 54 -18.41 -12.93 20.99
N ARG A 55 -18.37 -11.76 21.64
CA ARG A 55 -19.34 -10.65 21.46
C ARG A 55 -20.80 -11.05 21.69
N LYS A 56 -21.04 -12.09 22.49
CA LYS A 56 -22.39 -12.51 22.92
C LYS A 56 -22.83 -11.72 24.17
N ARG A 57 -23.97 -12.15 24.73
CA ARG A 57 -24.59 -11.49 25.90
C ARG A 57 -23.63 -11.41 27.07
N LYS A 58 -23.69 -10.28 27.79
CA LYS A 58 -22.94 -10.03 29.04
C LYS A 58 -23.29 -11.09 30.09
N GLN A 59 -22.27 -11.60 30.76
CA GLN A 59 -22.36 -12.55 31.86
C GLN A 59 -21.57 -12.03 33.06
N SER A 60 -21.82 -12.57 34.25
CA SER A 60 -21.00 -12.24 35.43
C SER A 60 -19.59 -12.80 35.27
N VAL A 61 -18.56 -12.03 35.63
CA VAL A 61 -17.17 -12.53 35.60
C VAL A 61 -16.96 -13.68 36.58
N THR A 62 -17.69 -13.70 37.70
CA THR A 62 -17.55 -14.75 38.74
C THR A 62 -18.05 -16.10 38.23
N VAL A 63 -19.14 -16.11 37.47
CA VAL A 63 -19.66 -17.31 36.79
C VAL A 63 -18.64 -17.82 35.78
N PHE A 64 -17.98 -16.92 35.06
CA PHE A 64 -16.92 -17.31 34.11
C PHE A 64 -15.68 -17.90 34.80
N LEU A 65 -15.19 -17.29 35.88
CA LEU A 65 -14.06 -17.82 36.65
C LEU A 65 -14.40 -19.19 37.27
N LYS A 66 -15.62 -19.39 37.77
CA LYS A 66 -16.10 -20.70 38.24
C LYS A 66 -16.12 -21.75 37.14
N ALA A 67 -16.54 -21.37 35.93
CA ALA A 67 -16.50 -22.27 34.77
C ALA A 67 -15.07 -22.66 34.35
N LEU A 68 -14.09 -21.76 34.51
CA LEU A 68 -12.66 -22.05 34.31
C LEU A 68 -12.10 -22.98 35.40
N GLY A 69 -12.73 -23.02 36.58
CA GLY A 69 -12.44 -23.98 37.64
C GLY A 69 -12.01 -23.38 38.96
N LEU A 70 -12.12 -22.06 39.14
CA LEU A 70 -11.86 -21.42 40.43
C LEU A 70 -13.07 -21.59 41.36
N THR A 71 -12.82 -21.80 42.66
CA THR A 71 -13.86 -21.75 43.68
C THR A 71 -14.16 -20.30 44.10
N SER A 72 -15.32 -20.06 44.74
CA SER A 72 -15.64 -18.73 45.28
C SER A 72 -14.57 -18.23 46.26
N GLU A 73 -13.99 -19.13 47.06
CA GLU A 73 -12.92 -18.82 48.01
C GLU A 73 -11.63 -18.37 47.29
N GLN A 74 -11.22 -19.10 46.23
CA GLN A 74 -10.07 -18.72 45.42
C GLN A 74 -10.27 -17.39 44.70
N ILE A 75 -11.49 -17.11 44.21
CA ILE A 75 -11.81 -15.81 43.60
C ILE A 75 -11.67 -14.69 44.63
N LEU A 76 -12.17 -14.88 45.86
CA LEU A 76 -12.03 -13.88 46.92
C LEU A 76 -10.57 -13.66 47.32
N GLU A 77 -9.76 -14.72 47.39
CA GLU A 77 -8.34 -14.61 47.72
C GLU A 77 -7.56 -13.88 46.63
N GLU A 78 -7.77 -14.25 45.37
CA GLU A 78 -7.07 -13.66 44.22
C GLU A 78 -7.39 -12.18 44.02
N PHE A 79 -8.64 -11.76 44.27
CA PHE A 79 -9.14 -10.40 44.04
C PHE A 79 -9.44 -9.63 45.33
N LYS A 80 -8.86 -10.04 46.46
CA LYS A 80 -9.09 -9.43 47.77
C LYS A 80 -8.80 -7.93 47.76
N GLY A 81 -9.74 -7.10 48.22
CA GLY A 81 -9.55 -5.64 48.25
C GLY A 81 -9.94 -4.93 46.95
N PHE A 82 -10.64 -5.61 46.05
CA PHE A 82 -11.36 -5.00 44.93
C PHE A 82 -12.88 -5.10 45.15
N PRO A 83 -13.54 -4.01 45.62
CA PRO A 83 -14.97 -4.03 45.93
C PRO A 83 -15.85 -4.44 44.75
N SER A 84 -15.44 -4.13 43.52
CA SER A 84 -16.19 -4.47 42.30
C SER A 84 -16.34 -5.99 42.09
N ILE A 85 -15.32 -6.78 42.43
CA ILE A 85 -15.40 -8.25 42.35
C ILE A 85 -16.18 -8.82 43.53
N GLU A 86 -15.97 -8.29 44.73
CA GLU A 86 -16.68 -8.70 45.96
C GLU A 86 -18.21 -8.51 45.80
N LEU A 87 -18.63 -7.32 45.34
CA LEU A 87 -20.04 -7.00 45.02
C LEU A 87 -20.62 -7.88 43.90
N THR A 88 -19.78 -8.28 42.94
CA THR A 88 -20.21 -9.16 41.86
C THR A 88 -20.42 -10.59 42.38
N LEU A 89 -19.58 -11.04 43.32
CA LEU A 89 -19.67 -12.37 43.92
C LEU A 89 -20.84 -12.48 44.90
N GLU A 90 -21.16 -11.43 45.66
CA GLU A 90 -22.32 -11.41 46.57
C GLU A 90 -23.65 -11.61 45.83
N LYS A 91 -23.77 -11.10 44.60
CA LYS A 91 -24.97 -11.25 43.77
C LYS A 91 -24.98 -12.52 42.92
N ASP A 92 -23.92 -13.32 43.01
CA ASP A 92 -23.79 -14.56 42.24
C ASP A 92 -24.53 -15.70 42.93
N SER A 93 -25.62 -16.18 42.31
CA SER A 93 -26.40 -17.32 42.82
C SER A 93 -25.84 -18.68 42.42
N ILE A 94 -24.85 -18.74 41.52
CA ILE A 94 -24.27 -19.99 41.01
C ILE A 94 -23.07 -20.37 41.85
N LEU A 95 -23.08 -21.55 42.48
CA LEU A 95 -22.00 -21.97 43.38
C LEU A 95 -21.07 -23.02 42.74
N THR A 96 -21.61 -23.88 41.88
CA THR A 96 -20.85 -25.00 41.33
C THR A 96 -20.30 -24.73 39.92
N LYS A 97 -19.17 -25.37 39.60
CA LYS A 97 -18.56 -25.32 38.26
C LYS A 97 -19.52 -25.81 37.17
N GLU A 98 -20.28 -26.87 37.43
CA GLU A 98 -21.20 -27.44 36.44
C GLU A 98 -22.36 -26.51 36.10
N GLU A 99 -22.94 -25.85 37.10
CA GLU A 99 -24.00 -24.85 36.91
C GLU A 99 -23.48 -23.65 36.13
N ALA A 100 -22.25 -23.19 36.44
CA ALA A 100 -21.60 -22.10 35.73
C ALA A 100 -21.38 -22.43 34.24
N LEU A 101 -20.89 -23.64 33.95
CA LEU A 101 -20.71 -24.13 32.58
C LEU A 101 -22.04 -24.19 31.81
N LYS A 102 -23.11 -24.70 32.45
CA LYS A 102 -24.46 -24.75 31.85
C LYS A 102 -25.03 -23.36 31.59
N ASP A 103 -24.86 -22.41 32.52
CA ASP A 103 -25.34 -21.04 32.35
C ASP A 103 -24.63 -20.33 31.19
N ILE A 104 -23.30 -20.47 31.10
CA ILE A 104 -22.51 -19.93 29.99
C ILE A 104 -22.96 -20.52 28.66
N TYR A 105 -23.12 -21.84 28.60
CA TYR A 105 -23.55 -22.51 27.37
C TYR A 105 -24.93 -22.04 26.94
N ARG A 106 -25.89 -21.96 27.86
CA ARG A 106 -27.25 -21.49 27.59
C ARG A 106 -27.27 -20.07 27.02
N LYS A 107 -26.39 -19.20 27.49
CA LYS A 107 -26.26 -17.82 26.99
C LYS A 107 -25.54 -17.73 25.64
N LEU A 108 -24.61 -18.64 25.36
CA LEU A 108 -23.90 -18.73 24.08
C LEU A 108 -24.78 -19.35 22.98
N ARG A 109 -25.52 -20.40 23.31
CA ARG A 109 -26.41 -21.15 22.41
C ARG A 109 -27.79 -21.30 23.06
N PRO A 110 -28.66 -20.29 22.90
CA PRO A 110 -30.02 -20.35 23.43
C PRO A 110 -30.81 -21.49 22.78
N GLY A 111 -31.50 -22.29 23.60
CA GLY A 111 -32.38 -23.39 23.12
C GLY A 111 -31.75 -24.78 23.13
N GLU A 112 -30.44 -24.90 23.30
CA GLU A 112 -29.76 -26.19 23.45
C GLU A 112 -29.57 -26.52 24.94
N GLN A 113 -30.10 -27.65 25.41
CA GLN A 113 -29.74 -28.22 26.71
C GLN A 113 -28.62 -29.24 26.51
N VAL A 114 -27.49 -29.03 27.19
CA VAL A 114 -26.32 -29.92 27.09
C VAL A 114 -25.76 -30.28 28.45
N ALA A 115 -25.03 -31.40 28.49
CA ALA A 115 -24.23 -31.78 29.64
C ALA A 115 -23.10 -30.76 29.89
N ALA A 116 -22.69 -30.62 31.15
CA ALA A 116 -21.60 -29.73 31.55
C ALA A 116 -20.28 -30.05 30.81
N GLU A 117 -20.03 -31.32 30.48
CA GLU A 117 -18.90 -31.79 29.68
C GLU A 117 -18.82 -31.11 28.31
N ALA A 118 -19.97 -30.96 27.63
CA ALA A 118 -20.03 -30.35 26.31
C ALA A 118 -19.76 -28.84 26.38
N ALA A 119 -20.24 -28.20 27.46
CA ALA A 119 -19.98 -26.79 27.74
C ALA A 119 -18.50 -26.52 28.06
N ARG A 120 -17.86 -27.42 28.81
CA ARG A 120 -16.41 -27.38 29.05
C ARG A 120 -15.64 -27.52 27.74
N ALA A 121 -15.95 -28.53 26.94
CA ALA A 121 -15.32 -28.74 25.65
C ALA A 121 -15.49 -27.52 24.71
N LEU A 122 -16.63 -26.82 24.78
CA LEU A 122 -16.84 -25.58 24.02
C LEU A 122 -15.88 -24.46 24.47
N LEU A 123 -15.76 -24.22 25.78
CA LEU A 123 -14.84 -23.21 26.32
C LEU A 123 -13.39 -23.54 26.02
N ASP A 124 -13.00 -24.81 26.18
CA ASP A 124 -11.65 -25.29 25.85
C ASP A 124 -11.34 -25.05 24.36
N ASN A 125 -12.32 -25.29 23.49
CA ASN A 125 -12.19 -25.00 22.07
C ASN A 125 -12.13 -23.51 21.73
N PHE A 126 -12.70 -22.64 22.58
CA PHE A 126 -12.66 -21.20 22.35
C PHE A 126 -11.34 -20.56 22.74
N TYR A 127 -10.67 -21.01 23.80
CA TYR A 127 -9.51 -20.29 24.34
C TYR A 127 -8.24 -21.13 24.56
N PHE A 128 -8.39 -22.44 24.75
CA PHE A 128 -7.28 -23.32 25.18
C PHE A 128 -6.84 -24.32 24.10
N ASN A 129 -7.59 -24.47 23.00
CA ASN A 129 -7.26 -25.37 21.90
C ASN A 129 -6.50 -24.65 20.77
N SER A 130 -5.23 -24.99 20.57
CA SER A 130 -4.36 -24.42 19.54
C SER A 130 -4.88 -24.61 18.11
N LYS A 131 -5.74 -25.61 17.86
CA LYS A 131 -6.37 -25.82 16.55
C LYS A 131 -7.42 -24.75 16.23
N ARG A 132 -8.05 -24.13 17.23
CA ARG A 132 -9.15 -23.17 17.05
C ARG A 132 -8.81 -21.75 17.53
N TYR A 133 -7.87 -21.62 18.45
CA TYR A 133 -7.43 -20.37 19.03
C TYR A 133 -5.92 -20.19 18.86
N ASP A 134 -5.49 -18.98 18.50
CA ASP A 134 -4.09 -18.63 18.27
C ASP A 134 -3.86 -17.12 18.50
N LEU A 135 -2.96 -16.78 19.42
CA LEU A 135 -2.48 -15.43 19.70
C LEU A 135 -1.38 -14.99 18.72
N ALA A 136 -0.76 -15.95 18.02
CA ALA A 136 0.55 -15.81 17.39
C ALA A 136 1.65 -15.39 18.39
N LYS A 137 2.92 -15.48 17.96
CA LYS A 137 4.07 -15.04 18.77
C LYS A 137 3.93 -13.57 19.20
N VAL A 138 3.44 -12.71 18.30
CA VAL A 138 3.23 -11.28 18.56
C VAL A 138 2.18 -11.03 19.65
N GLY A 139 1.08 -11.78 19.66
CA GLY A 139 0.03 -11.59 20.67
C GLY A 139 0.48 -12.02 22.05
N ARG A 140 1.18 -13.16 22.15
CA ARG A 140 1.81 -13.63 23.39
C ARG A 140 2.83 -12.62 23.92
N TYR A 141 3.74 -12.15 23.05
CA TYR A 141 4.70 -11.10 23.40
C TYR A 141 4.03 -9.83 23.94
N LYS A 142 2.95 -9.37 23.29
CA LYS A 142 2.21 -8.19 23.74
C LYS A 142 1.52 -8.39 25.10
N ILE A 143 0.86 -9.53 25.30
CA ILE A 143 0.19 -9.84 26.57
C ILE A 143 1.22 -9.88 27.71
N ASN A 144 2.33 -10.58 27.51
CA ASN A 144 3.43 -10.66 28.46
C ASN A 144 3.96 -9.27 28.84
N ARG A 145 4.24 -8.43 27.85
CA ARG A 145 4.74 -7.07 28.10
C ARG A 145 3.69 -6.19 28.79
N LYS A 146 2.42 -6.24 28.38
CA LYS A 146 1.35 -5.39 28.92
C LYS A 146 0.94 -5.77 30.34
N LEU A 147 0.88 -7.07 30.66
CA LEU A 147 0.47 -7.56 31.98
C LEU A 147 1.65 -7.84 32.93
N GLY A 148 2.88 -7.82 32.42
CA GLY A 148 4.06 -8.21 33.20
C GLY A 148 4.05 -9.71 33.51
N LEU A 149 3.89 -10.53 32.48
CA LEU A 149 3.96 -12.00 32.56
C LEU A 149 5.18 -12.50 31.78
N ASP A 150 5.67 -13.69 32.13
CA ASP A 150 6.91 -14.27 31.56
C ASP A 150 6.66 -15.63 30.89
N ALA A 151 5.45 -15.84 30.35
CA ALA A 151 5.09 -17.08 29.67
C ALA A 151 5.90 -17.24 28.37
N ASP A 152 6.23 -18.46 27.96
CA ASP A 152 7.00 -18.71 26.73
C ASP A 152 6.27 -18.14 25.50
N ILE A 153 6.98 -17.37 24.66
CA ILE A 153 6.49 -16.78 23.41
C ILE A 153 5.91 -17.83 22.45
N LYS A 154 6.33 -19.10 22.57
CA LYS A 154 5.77 -20.22 21.78
C LYS A 154 4.37 -20.65 22.24
N GLN A 155 3.95 -20.30 23.45
CA GLN A 155 2.60 -20.59 23.93
C GLN A 155 1.57 -19.69 23.24
N SER A 156 0.95 -20.25 22.20
CA SER A 156 0.06 -19.51 21.30
C SER A 156 -1.41 -19.50 21.73
N VAL A 157 -1.77 -20.13 22.85
CA VAL A 157 -3.12 -20.14 23.42
C VAL A 157 -3.15 -19.33 24.72
N LEU A 158 -4.32 -18.85 25.14
CA LEU A 158 -4.46 -18.19 26.44
C LEU A 158 -4.23 -19.17 27.59
N THR A 159 -3.78 -18.66 28.72
CA THR A 159 -3.75 -19.38 30.00
C THR A 159 -4.79 -18.77 30.95
N ILE A 160 -5.12 -19.51 32.01
CA ILE A 160 -6.00 -19.00 33.07
C ILE A 160 -5.31 -17.81 33.78
N GLU A 161 -3.98 -17.85 33.93
CA GLU A 161 -3.19 -16.76 34.49
C GLU A 161 -3.31 -15.48 33.67
N ASP A 162 -3.28 -15.55 32.33
CA ASP A 162 -3.50 -14.39 31.46
C ASP A 162 -4.85 -13.72 31.72
N ILE A 163 -5.90 -14.53 31.91
CA ILE A 163 -7.26 -14.08 32.15
C ILE A 163 -7.35 -13.40 33.51
N ILE A 164 -6.80 -14.03 34.56
CA ILE A 164 -6.78 -13.47 35.92
C ILE A 164 -5.99 -12.16 35.94
N ALA A 165 -4.80 -12.13 35.34
CA ALA A 165 -3.96 -10.94 35.25
C ALA A 165 -4.65 -9.81 34.48
N THR A 166 -5.40 -10.13 33.41
CA THR A 166 -6.21 -9.15 32.66
C THR A 166 -7.30 -8.54 33.55
N ILE A 167 -8.03 -9.36 34.29
CA ILE A 167 -9.09 -8.88 35.19
C ILE A 167 -8.46 -8.05 36.31
N LYS A 168 -7.34 -8.50 36.90
CA LYS A 168 -6.60 -7.76 37.94
C LYS A 168 -6.16 -6.38 37.46
N TYR A 169 -5.60 -6.31 36.25
CA TYR A 169 -5.22 -5.03 35.64
C TYR A 169 -6.46 -4.13 35.46
N LEU A 170 -7.57 -4.67 34.96
CA LEU A 170 -8.81 -3.90 34.74
C LEU A 170 -9.37 -3.32 36.04
N VAL A 171 -9.46 -4.13 37.11
CA VAL A 171 -9.97 -3.65 38.41
C VAL A 171 -9.00 -2.69 39.09
N SER A 172 -7.69 -2.85 38.88
CA SER A 172 -6.66 -1.92 39.36
C SER A 172 -6.69 -0.58 38.63
N LEU A 173 -7.07 -0.57 37.35
CA LEU A 173 -7.25 0.65 36.57
C LEU A 173 -8.49 1.44 37.03
N HIS A 174 -9.54 0.73 37.44
CA HIS A 174 -10.77 1.32 37.99
C HIS A 174 -10.61 1.81 39.43
N ASP A 175 -9.91 1.05 40.28
CA ASP A 175 -9.69 1.39 41.69
C ASP A 175 -8.20 1.34 42.05
N THR A 176 -7.61 2.53 42.10
CA THR A 176 -6.19 2.73 42.43
C THR A 176 -5.91 2.70 43.93
N THR A 177 -6.94 2.59 44.79
CA THR A 177 -6.78 2.49 46.25
C THR A 177 -6.49 1.07 46.73
N SER A 178 -6.56 0.09 45.84
CA SER A 178 -6.29 -1.31 46.11
C SER A 178 -4.85 -1.55 46.63
N PRO A 179 -4.64 -2.49 47.57
CA PRO A 179 -3.32 -2.82 48.12
C PRO A 179 -2.32 -3.36 47.07
N PHE A 180 -2.80 -3.76 45.89
CA PHE A 180 -1.96 -4.23 44.79
C PHE A 180 -1.43 -3.10 43.90
N VAL A 181 -1.93 -1.87 44.10
CA VAL A 181 -1.59 -0.70 43.30
C VAL A 181 -0.62 0.19 44.09
N THR A 182 0.48 0.58 43.46
CA THR A 182 1.39 1.59 44.00
C THR A 182 1.22 2.88 43.18
N VAL A 183 0.76 3.94 43.84
CA VAL A 183 0.66 5.29 43.28
C VAL A 183 1.94 6.05 43.59
N HIS A 184 2.58 6.59 42.55
CA HIS A 184 3.84 7.34 42.65
C HIS A 184 3.59 8.84 42.77
N ASP A 185 4.60 9.60 43.20
CA ASP A 185 4.52 11.06 43.45
C ASP A 185 4.05 11.87 42.24
N ASN A 186 4.27 11.36 41.02
CA ASN A 186 3.80 11.98 39.77
C ASN A 186 2.38 11.52 39.39
N SER A 187 1.59 11.02 40.34
CA SER A 187 0.18 10.60 40.20
C SER A 187 -0.08 9.45 39.22
N PHE A 188 0.95 8.72 38.77
CA PHE A 188 0.75 7.50 37.98
C PHE A 188 0.73 6.26 38.88
N ALA A 189 -0.05 5.26 38.48
CA ALA A 189 -0.23 4.02 39.21
C ALA A 189 0.53 2.86 38.56
N THR A 190 0.97 1.91 39.37
CA THR A 190 1.69 0.71 38.92
C THR A 190 1.19 -0.53 39.64
N ILE A 191 1.32 -1.68 38.97
CA ILE A 191 1.08 -3.02 39.53
C ILE A 191 2.35 -3.86 39.37
N LYS A 192 2.62 -4.75 40.32
CA LYS A 192 3.78 -5.64 40.25
C LYS A 192 3.60 -6.70 39.17
N GLY A 193 4.63 -6.92 38.37
CA GLY A 193 4.71 -7.97 37.36
C GLY A 193 6.11 -8.57 37.28
N VAL A 194 6.30 -9.47 36.31
CA VAL A 194 7.56 -10.15 36.00
C VAL A 194 7.87 -9.96 34.51
N ARG A 195 9.11 -9.60 34.18
CA ARG A 195 9.64 -9.58 32.81
C ARG A 195 11.05 -10.15 32.83
N ASP A 196 11.32 -11.14 31.97
CA ASP A 196 12.63 -11.79 31.86
C ASP A 196 13.18 -12.27 33.22
N GLY A 197 12.30 -12.88 34.03
CA GLY A 197 12.59 -13.36 35.38
C GLY A 197 12.78 -12.27 36.45
N LYS A 198 12.69 -10.99 36.09
CA LYS A 198 12.87 -9.86 37.01
C LYS A 198 11.54 -9.28 37.42
N LYS A 199 11.40 -8.93 38.71
CA LYS A 199 10.26 -8.17 39.21
C LYS A 199 10.31 -6.77 38.62
N VAL A 200 9.21 -6.35 38.00
CA VAL A 200 9.08 -5.03 37.38
C VAL A 200 7.76 -4.40 37.80
N ASP A 201 7.73 -3.08 37.90
CA ASP A 201 6.48 -2.34 38.10
C ASP A 201 5.89 -2.01 36.72
N VAL A 202 4.68 -2.51 36.48
CA VAL A 202 3.92 -2.30 35.25
C VAL A 202 3.03 -1.08 35.45
N ARG A 203 3.22 -0.05 34.63
CA ARG A 203 2.38 1.15 34.66
C ARG A 203 0.95 0.81 34.24
N LEU A 204 0.00 1.23 35.08
CA LEU A 204 -1.43 1.18 34.80
C LEU A 204 -1.81 2.38 33.92
N ASP A 205 -2.24 2.09 32.71
CA ASP A 205 -2.70 3.07 31.74
C ASP A 205 -3.70 2.44 30.76
N VAL A 206 -4.51 3.29 30.15
CA VAL A 206 -5.38 2.93 29.02
C VAL A 206 -4.54 2.81 27.75
N ASP A 207 -5.05 2.06 26.77
CA ASP A 207 -4.36 1.84 25.50
C ASP A 207 -4.96 2.70 24.39
N ASP A 208 -4.10 3.42 23.69
CA ASP A 208 -4.46 4.05 22.43
C ASP A 208 -4.45 3.02 21.29
N ILE A 209 -5.62 2.76 20.70
CA ILE A 209 -5.81 1.79 19.63
C ILE A 209 -5.18 2.19 18.30
N ASP A 210 -4.80 3.46 18.15
CA ASP A 210 -4.26 4.06 16.93
C ASP A 210 -2.74 4.20 16.99
N HIS A 211 -2.16 4.12 18.19
CA HIS A 211 -0.71 4.01 18.39
C HIS A 211 -0.08 2.85 17.59
N PHE A 212 1.07 3.08 16.93
CA PHE A 212 1.77 2.05 16.15
C PHE A 212 2.42 0.92 16.97
N GLY A 213 2.42 1.01 18.30
CA GLY A 213 2.67 -0.15 19.18
C GLY A 213 1.45 -1.09 19.31
N ASN A 214 0.28 -0.60 18.94
CA ASN A 214 -1.01 -1.28 19.01
C ASN A 214 -1.56 -1.68 17.64
N ARG A 215 -0.97 -1.14 16.57
CA ARG A 215 -1.21 -1.53 15.18
C ARG A 215 0.04 -2.18 14.57
N ARG A 216 -0.17 -3.16 13.70
CA ARG A 216 0.92 -3.88 13.03
C ARG A 216 0.62 -4.08 11.55
N ILE A 217 1.68 -4.26 10.77
CA ILE A 217 1.63 -4.60 9.37
C ILE A 217 1.59 -6.12 9.20
N ARG A 218 0.58 -6.59 8.46
CA ARG A 218 0.60 -7.89 7.81
C ARG A 218 1.23 -7.72 6.45
N ALA A 219 2.48 -8.17 6.32
CA ALA A 219 3.18 -8.20 5.04
C ALA A 219 2.64 -9.32 4.13
N VAL A 220 3.04 -9.29 2.87
CA VAL A 220 2.61 -10.23 1.82
C VAL A 220 2.76 -11.70 2.25
N GLY A 221 3.90 -12.05 2.87
CA GLY A 221 4.16 -13.41 3.32
C GLY A 221 3.14 -13.91 4.34
N GLU A 222 2.73 -13.07 5.30
CA GLU A 222 1.72 -13.44 6.30
C GLU A 222 0.32 -13.57 5.67
N LEU A 223 -0.03 -12.67 4.75
CA LEU A 223 -1.31 -12.71 4.04
C LEU A 223 -1.44 -14.03 3.25
N ILE A 224 -0.41 -14.41 2.49
CA ILE A 224 -0.37 -15.67 1.74
C ILE A 224 -0.36 -16.86 2.70
N GLN A 225 0.42 -16.82 3.77
CA GLN A 225 0.47 -17.89 4.78
C GLN A 225 -0.93 -18.19 5.36
N ASN A 226 -1.74 -17.15 5.62
CA ASN A 226 -3.10 -17.33 6.13
C ASN A 226 -4.03 -18.01 5.11
N GLN A 227 -3.87 -17.73 3.81
CA GLN A 227 -4.64 -18.38 2.74
C GLN A 227 -4.22 -19.84 2.57
N VAL A 228 -2.92 -20.11 2.55
CA VAL A 228 -2.37 -21.47 2.50
C VAL A 228 -2.85 -22.28 3.70
N ARG A 229 -2.81 -21.73 4.91
CA ARG A 229 -3.33 -22.38 6.13
C ARG A 229 -4.82 -22.71 6.00
N THR A 230 -5.62 -21.79 5.46
CA THR A 230 -7.06 -22.03 5.23
C THR A 230 -7.28 -23.15 4.22
N GLY A 231 -6.53 -23.16 3.12
CA GLY A 231 -6.55 -24.23 2.13
C GLY A 231 -6.15 -25.59 2.73
N LEU A 232 -5.09 -25.63 3.54
CA LEU A 232 -4.63 -26.82 4.24
C LEU A 232 -5.64 -27.32 5.26
N SER A 233 -6.35 -26.43 5.96
CA SER A 233 -7.41 -26.80 6.89
C SER A 233 -8.60 -27.48 6.18
N ARG A 234 -8.97 -26.98 4.99
CA ARG A 234 -9.98 -27.64 4.13
C ARG A 234 -9.49 -29.00 3.63
N MET A 235 -8.22 -29.10 3.22
CA MET A 235 -7.60 -30.36 2.81
C MET A 235 -7.52 -31.37 3.96
N GLU A 236 -7.16 -30.95 5.18
CA GLU A 236 -7.12 -31.79 6.37
C GLU A 236 -8.49 -32.43 6.64
N ARG A 237 -9.58 -31.67 6.48
CA ARG A 237 -10.95 -32.20 6.60
C ARG A 237 -11.23 -33.30 5.57
N VAL A 238 -10.87 -33.09 4.31
CA VAL A 238 -11.04 -34.09 3.23
C VAL A 238 -10.21 -35.34 3.51
N VAL A 239 -8.98 -35.18 4.01
CA VAL A 239 -8.13 -36.32 4.40
C VAL A 239 -8.78 -37.11 5.54
N ARG A 240 -9.27 -36.45 6.60
CA ARG A 240 -9.96 -37.11 7.73
C ARG A 240 -11.19 -37.91 7.27
N GLU A 241 -11.98 -37.33 6.37
CA GLU A 241 -13.17 -37.99 5.81
C GLU A 241 -12.81 -39.20 4.92
N ARG A 242 -11.78 -39.08 4.08
CA ARG A 242 -11.29 -40.19 3.25
C ARG A 242 -10.71 -41.33 4.08
N MET A 243 -9.98 -41.02 5.14
CA MET A 243 -9.43 -42.03 6.06
C MET A 243 -10.52 -42.88 6.73
N THR A 244 -11.72 -42.34 6.93
CA THR A 244 -12.84 -43.08 7.52
C THR A 244 -13.67 -43.86 6.51
N THR A 245 -13.57 -43.53 5.22
CA THR A 245 -14.43 -44.09 4.16
C THR A 245 -13.70 -45.07 3.25
N GLN A 246 -12.39 -44.93 3.08
CA GLN A 246 -11.57 -45.82 2.25
C GLN A 246 -11.08 -47.04 3.05
N ASP A 247 -10.86 -48.13 2.33
CA ASP A 247 -10.29 -49.36 2.89
C ASP A 247 -8.82 -49.14 3.29
N ILE A 248 -8.45 -49.61 4.48
CA ILE A 248 -7.15 -49.38 5.11
C ILE A 248 -6.00 -49.89 4.24
N GLU A 249 -6.20 -51.01 3.54
CA GLU A 249 -5.18 -51.63 2.67
C GLU A 249 -4.94 -50.86 1.36
N ALA A 250 -5.89 -50.04 0.93
CA ALA A 250 -5.81 -49.26 -0.32
C ALA A 250 -5.36 -47.80 -0.12
N ILE A 251 -5.12 -47.38 1.13
CA ILE A 251 -4.75 -45.99 1.45
C ILE A 251 -3.29 -45.72 1.05
N THR A 252 -3.10 -44.74 0.17
CA THR A 252 -1.78 -44.15 -0.11
C THR A 252 -1.86 -42.63 0.08
N PRO A 253 -0.73 -41.93 0.31
CA PRO A 253 -0.75 -40.46 0.42
C PRO A 253 -1.39 -39.76 -0.79
N GLN A 254 -1.21 -40.31 -1.99
CA GLN A 254 -1.80 -39.77 -3.23
C GLN A 254 -3.34 -39.87 -3.24
N THR A 255 -3.93 -40.94 -2.68
CA THR A 255 -5.40 -41.10 -2.63
C THR A 255 -6.03 -40.18 -1.58
N LEU A 256 -5.29 -39.82 -0.54
CA LEU A 256 -5.76 -38.91 0.52
C LEU A 256 -5.61 -37.43 0.15
N ILE A 257 -4.50 -37.06 -0.49
CA ILE A 257 -4.16 -35.65 -0.74
C ILE A 257 -4.94 -35.12 -1.95
N ASN A 258 -5.78 -34.11 -1.71
CA ASN A 258 -6.40 -33.32 -2.76
C ASN A 258 -5.91 -31.88 -2.67
N VAL A 259 -5.11 -31.43 -3.65
CA VAL A 259 -4.52 -30.08 -3.67
C VAL A 259 -5.50 -28.99 -4.12
N ARG A 260 -6.64 -29.36 -4.70
CA ARG A 260 -7.62 -28.38 -5.25
C ARG A 260 -8.04 -27.31 -4.24
N PRO A 261 -8.35 -27.61 -2.96
CA PRO A 261 -8.72 -26.59 -1.99
C PRO A 261 -7.58 -25.59 -1.68
N VAL A 262 -6.32 -26.03 -1.76
CA VAL A 262 -5.15 -25.18 -1.52
C VAL A 262 -4.93 -24.26 -2.71
N VAL A 263 -4.89 -24.81 -3.93
CA VAL A 263 -4.74 -24.03 -5.17
C VAL A 263 -5.88 -23.03 -5.33
N ALA A 264 -7.12 -23.44 -5.06
CA ALA A 264 -8.29 -22.57 -5.13
C ALA A 264 -8.19 -21.39 -4.15
N ALA A 265 -7.77 -21.62 -2.90
CA ALA A 265 -7.62 -20.54 -1.91
C ALA A 265 -6.54 -19.52 -2.33
N ILE A 266 -5.44 -19.98 -2.93
CA ILE A 266 -4.39 -19.09 -3.44
C ILE A 266 -4.89 -18.30 -4.66
N LYS A 267 -5.53 -18.97 -5.63
CA LYS A 267 -6.11 -18.32 -6.82
C LYS A 267 -7.17 -17.29 -6.43
N GLU A 268 -8.04 -17.62 -5.47
CA GLU A 268 -9.05 -16.71 -4.93
C GLU A 268 -8.38 -15.46 -4.33
N PHE A 269 -7.33 -15.61 -3.53
CA PHE A 269 -6.61 -14.48 -2.98
C PHE A 269 -6.00 -13.56 -4.05
N PHE A 270 -5.29 -14.11 -5.03
CA PHE A 270 -4.68 -13.26 -6.07
C PHE A 270 -5.69 -12.67 -7.05
N GLY A 271 -6.80 -13.36 -7.29
CA GLY A 271 -7.82 -12.94 -8.25
C GLY A 271 -8.85 -11.95 -7.72
N THR A 272 -9.30 -12.08 -6.46
CA THR A 272 -10.45 -11.30 -5.95
C THR A 272 -10.17 -10.51 -4.67
N SER A 273 -9.01 -10.69 -4.03
CA SER A 273 -8.70 -9.95 -2.81
C SER A 273 -8.53 -8.45 -3.07
N GLN A 274 -9.12 -7.61 -2.21
CA GLN A 274 -8.91 -6.16 -2.23
C GLN A 274 -7.44 -5.76 -2.06
N LEU A 275 -6.63 -6.62 -1.45
CA LEU A 275 -5.19 -6.38 -1.23
C LEU A 275 -4.35 -6.78 -2.45
N SER A 276 -4.86 -7.62 -3.36
CA SER A 276 -4.23 -7.97 -4.63
C SER A 276 -4.70 -7.00 -5.70
N GLN A 277 -3.86 -6.02 -6.04
CA GLN A 277 -4.23 -4.92 -6.94
C GLN A 277 -3.37 -4.97 -8.21
N PHE A 278 -3.96 -4.56 -9.34
CA PHE A 278 -3.18 -4.28 -10.55
C PHE A 278 -2.12 -3.23 -10.24
N MET A 279 -0.90 -3.45 -10.74
CA MET A 279 0.19 -2.52 -10.46
C MET A 279 -0.09 -1.19 -11.18
N ASP A 280 -0.18 -0.12 -10.39
CA ASP A 280 -0.02 1.25 -10.86
C ASP A 280 1.37 1.42 -11.51
N GLN A 281 1.39 1.57 -12.83
CA GLN A 281 2.56 1.59 -13.71
C GLN A 281 2.52 2.81 -14.64
N ASN A 282 1.86 3.90 -14.23
CA ASN A 282 1.91 5.16 -14.99
C ASN A 282 3.37 5.57 -15.24
N ASN A 283 4.18 5.57 -14.18
CA ASN A 283 5.61 5.84 -14.18
C ASN A 283 6.33 5.02 -13.07
N PRO A 284 7.67 5.01 -13.02
CA PRO A 284 8.41 4.22 -12.02
C PRO A 284 8.07 4.57 -10.57
N LEU A 285 7.87 5.86 -10.27
CA LEU A 285 7.51 6.33 -8.93
C LEU A 285 6.14 5.79 -8.49
N ALA A 286 5.17 5.74 -9.39
CA ALA A 286 3.85 5.16 -9.11
C ALA A 286 3.96 3.69 -8.69
N GLY A 287 4.79 2.92 -9.41
CA GLY A 287 5.10 1.52 -9.10
C GLY A 287 5.78 1.36 -7.74
N LEU A 288 6.82 2.16 -7.48
CA LEU A 288 7.57 2.14 -6.21
C LEU A 288 6.68 2.48 -5.01
N THR A 289 5.92 3.57 -5.08
CA THR A 289 4.98 3.94 -4.02
C THR A 289 3.93 2.85 -3.80
N HIS A 290 3.38 2.27 -4.87
CA HIS A 290 2.34 1.25 -4.72
C HIS A 290 2.85 0.00 -3.99
N LYS A 291 4.09 -0.43 -4.25
CA LYS A 291 4.75 -1.52 -3.52
C LYS A 291 4.93 -1.21 -2.02
N ARG A 292 5.08 0.07 -1.65
CA ARG A 292 5.31 0.56 -0.27
C ARG A 292 4.04 1.07 0.44
N ARG A 293 2.87 0.86 -0.16
CA ARG A 293 1.57 1.33 0.35
C ARG A 293 1.13 0.51 1.57
N LEU A 294 0.57 1.21 2.55
CA LEU A 294 -0.06 0.67 3.74
C LEU A 294 -1.57 0.88 3.65
N SER A 295 -2.37 -0.18 3.81
CA SER A 295 -3.83 -0.08 3.79
C SER A 295 -4.44 -0.58 5.09
N ALA A 296 -5.29 0.22 5.72
CA ALA A 296 -6.12 -0.20 6.85
C ALA A 296 -7.37 -1.00 6.42
N LEU A 297 -7.62 -1.11 5.11
CA LEU A 297 -8.78 -1.77 4.53
C LEU A 297 -8.55 -3.28 4.33
N GLY A 298 -9.61 -4.01 3.98
CA GLY A 298 -9.56 -5.42 3.62
C GLY A 298 -9.89 -6.38 4.77
N PRO A 299 -9.83 -7.71 4.51
CA PRO A 299 -10.26 -8.73 5.47
C PRO A 299 -9.50 -8.64 6.80
N GLY A 300 -10.21 -8.56 7.91
CA GLY A 300 -9.63 -8.42 9.26
C GLY A 300 -9.09 -7.03 9.60
N GLY A 301 -9.15 -6.07 8.66
CA GLY A 301 -8.94 -4.65 8.90
C GLY A 301 -10.27 -3.90 9.12
N LEU A 302 -10.31 -2.66 8.70
CA LEU A 302 -11.48 -1.78 8.80
C LEU A 302 -12.27 -1.77 7.48
N SER A 303 -13.59 -1.59 7.57
CA SER A 303 -14.38 -1.19 6.41
C SER A 303 -14.41 0.34 6.30
N ARG A 304 -14.55 0.85 5.08
CA ARG A 304 -14.58 2.30 4.82
C ARG A 304 -15.68 3.02 5.62
N GLU A 305 -16.86 2.42 5.73
CA GLU A 305 -18.03 2.98 6.42
C GLU A 305 -17.91 2.96 7.95
N ARG A 306 -17.16 2.00 8.50
CA ARG A 306 -16.96 1.88 9.96
C ARG A 306 -15.75 2.66 10.46
N ALA A 307 -14.93 3.18 9.56
CA ALA A 307 -13.75 3.96 9.92
C ALA A 307 -14.16 5.40 10.23
N GLY A 308 -14.17 5.73 11.53
CA GLY A 308 -14.39 7.08 12.03
C GLY A 308 -13.25 8.04 11.69
N VAL A 309 -13.38 9.29 12.13
CA VAL A 309 -12.41 10.37 11.86
C VAL A 309 -11.09 10.11 12.58
N GLU A 310 -11.11 9.65 13.84
CA GLU A 310 -9.92 9.40 14.67
C GLU A 310 -8.90 8.49 13.97
N VAL A 311 -9.36 7.40 13.36
CA VAL A 311 -8.49 6.44 12.68
C VAL A 311 -7.86 7.00 11.39
N ARG A 312 -8.47 8.05 10.81
CA ARG A 312 -7.98 8.70 9.60
C ARG A 312 -6.99 9.82 9.92
N ASP A 313 -6.93 10.24 11.17
CA ASP A 313 -6.07 11.32 11.62
C ASP A 313 -4.60 10.88 11.74
N VAL A 314 -3.71 11.86 11.83
CA VAL A 314 -2.28 11.64 11.98
C VAL A 314 -1.94 11.51 13.46
N HIS A 315 -1.63 10.28 13.89
CA HIS A 315 -1.15 10.01 15.23
C HIS A 315 0.37 10.33 15.35
N PRO A 316 0.88 10.93 16.45
CA PRO A 316 2.31 11.24 16.65
C PRO A 316 3.28 10.07 16.42
N SER A 317 2.91 8.86 16.86
CA SER A 317 3.65 7.61 16.59
C SER A 317 3.89 7.27 15.10
N HIS A 318 3.18 7.93 14.17
CA HIS A 318 3.44 7.81 12.73
C HIS A 318 4.79 8.41 12.32
N TYR A 319 5.36 9.31 13.12
CA TYR A 319 6.64 9.97 12.86
C TYR A 319 7.73 8.96 12.50
N GLY A 320 8.38 9.16 11.35
CA GLY A 320 9.43 8.27 10.85
C GLY A 320 8.97 6.87 10.42
N ARG A 321 7.67 6.57 10.45
CA ARG A 321 7.10 5.24 10.19
C ARG A 321 6.12 5.24 9.01
N MET A 322 5.14 6.12 9.04
CA MET A 322 4.16 6.34 7.98
C MET A 322 4.14 7.82 7.63
N CYS A 323 4.18 8.13 6.34
CA CYS A 323 4.19 9.52 5.90
C CYS A 323 2.86 10.22 6.24
N PRO A 324 2.89 11.40 6.87
CA PRO A 324 1.68 12.15 7.21
C PRO A 324 1.09 12.93 6.03
N ILE A 325 1.82 13.03 4.91
CA ILE A 325 1.44 13.83 3.73
C ILE A 325 0.83 12.95 2.63
N GLU A 326 1.45 11.81 2.32
CA GLU A 326 1.04 10.99 1.17
C GLU A 326 -0.16 10.09 1.52
N THR A 327 -1.36 10.56 1.20
CA THR A 327 -2.63 9.82 1.27
C THR A 327 -3.55 10.27 0.12
N PRO A 328 -4.45 9.42 -0.39
CA PRO A 328 -5.49 9.85 -1.33
C PRO A 328 -6.41 10.93 -0.71
N GLU A 329 -6.80 11.94 -1.49
CA GLU A 329 -7.72 13.04 -1.06
C GLU A 329 -9.18 12.59 -0.93
N GLY A 330 -9.55 11.50 -1.60
CA GLY A 330 -10.93 11.04 -1.68
C GLY A 330 -11.42 10.30 -0.42
N PRO A 331 -12.43 9.42 -0.54
CA PRO A 331 -13.05 8.76 0.62
C PRO A 331 -12.13 7.81 1.39
N ASN A 332 -10.92 7.55 0.87
CA ASN A 332 -9.89 6.73 1.49
C ASN A 332 -8.84 7.53 2.27
N ILE A 333 -9.02 8.85 2.43
CA ILE A 333 -8.10 9.69 3.21
C ILE A 333 -7.84 9.10 4.60
N GLY A 334 -6.56 8.98 4.97
CA GLY A 334 -6.10 8.41 6.24
C GLY A 334 -6.19 6.88 6.35
N LEU A 335 -6.91 6.20 5.44
CA LEU A 335 -7.01 4.74 5.41
C LEU A 335 -5.95 4.07 4.54
N ILE A 336 -5.33 4.85 3.66
CA ILE A 336 -4.25 4.45 2.79
C ILE A 336 -3.12 5.46 2.96
N GLY A 337 -1.97 4.98 3.43
CA GLY A 337 -0.75 5.78 3.55
C GLY A 337 0.43 5.09 2.87
N SER A 338 1.58 5.73 2.93
CA SER A 338 2.85 5.18 2.46
C SER A 338 3.84 5.05 3.61
N LEU A 339 4.71 4.04 3.55
CA LEU A 339 5.85 3.95 4.46
C LEU A 339 6.74 5.18 4.32
N ALA A 340 7.25 5.68 5.46
CA ALA A 340 8.27 6.71 5.46
C ALA A 340 9.60 6.17 4.88
N SER A 341 10.50 7.08 4.51
CA SER A 341 11.70 6.76 3.72
C SER A 341 12.61 5.72 4.40
N PHE A 342 12.89 5.90 5.70
CA PHE A 342 13.81 5.03 6.45
C PHE A 342 13.11 3.94 7.28
N ALA A 343 11.77 3.87 7.19
CA ALA A 343 10.98 2.93 7.96
C ALA A 343 11.26 1.49 7.50
N ARG A 344 11.30 0.55 8.47
CA ARG A 344 11.36 -0.89 8.20
C ARG A 344 10.33 -1.64 9.02
N ILE A 345 9.97 -2.84 8.59
CA ILE A 345 9.04 -3.71 9.32
C ILE A 345 9.83 -4.82 9.99
N ASN A 346 9.66 -5.00 11.29
CA ASN A 346 10.32 -6.05 12.04
C ASN A 346 9.58 -7.40 11.94
N ALA A 347 10.17 -8.46 12.52
CA ALA A 347 9.61 -9.81 12.45
C ALA A 347 8.22 -9.97 13.11
N PHE A 348 7.83 -9.06 14.00
CA PHE A 348 6.49 -9.04 14.63
C PHE A 348 5.46 -8.24 13.82
N GLY A 349 5.91 -7.53 12.77
CA GLY A 349 5.07 -6.67 11.94
C GLY A 349 4.97 -5.23 12.46
N PHE A 350 5.73 -4.82 13.48
CA PHE A 350 5.76 -3.41 13.89
C PHE A 350 6.69 -2.62 12.98
N ILE A 351 6.37 -1.35 12.77
CA ILE A 351 7.21 -0.44 12.00
C ILE A 351 8.25 0.16 12.95
N GLU A 352 9.52 0.01 12.58
CA GLU A 352 10.67 0.59 13.24
C GLU A 352 11.21 1.76 12.43
N THR A 353 11.79 2.74 13.13
CA THR A 353 12.47 3.88 12.52
C THR A 353 13.86 4.03 13.15
N PRO A 354 14.90 4.42 12.39
CA PRO A 354 16.26 4.52 12.90
C PRO A 354 16.50 5.81 13.67
N TYR A 355 17.28 5.74 14.74
CA TYR A 355 17.70 6.88 15.54
C TYR A 355 19.19 6.78 15.89
N ARG A 356 19.89 7.93 15.96
CA ARG A 356 21.26 8.02 16.48
C ARG A 356 21.22 8.04 18.00
N ARG A 357 21.98 7.14 18.63
CA ARG A 357 22.06 7.08 20.10
C ARG A 357 22.81 8.30 20.65
N VAL A 358 22.26 8.92 21.69
CA VAL A 358 22.91 10.00 22.44
C VAL A 358 23.37 9.45 23.80
N VAL A 359 24.64 9.69 24.13
CA VAL A 359 25.23 9.26 25.41
C VAL A 359 25.93 10.45 26.04
N ASN A 360 25.51 10.84 27.26
CA ASN A 360 26.08 11.97 27.99
C ASN A 360 26.11 13.27 27.15
N GLY A 361 25.04 13.56 26.41
CA GLY A 361 24.94 14.74 25.56
C GLY A 361 25.76 14.69 24.25
N LYS A 362 26.48 13.60 23.99
CA LYS A 362 27.20 13.35 22.73
C LYS A 362 26.36 12.47 21.78
N VAL A 363 26.13 12.96 20.57
CA VAL A 363 25.49 12.19 19.51
C VAL A 363 26.51 11.19 18.93
N THR A 364 26.15 9.91 18.89
CA THR A 364 27.02 8.85 18.38
C THR A 364 26.62 8.43 16.95
N ASP A 365 27.50 7.68 16.29
CA ASP A 365 27.21 7.09 14.97
C ASP A 365 26.49 5.74 15.07
N LYS A 366 26.20 5.28 16.29
CA LYS A 366 25.42 4.07 16.51
C LYS A 366 23.95 4.36 16.20
N ILE A 367 23.43 3.66 15.19
CA ILE A 367 22.03 3.71 14.79
C ILE A 367 21.27 2.53 15.42
N ASP A 368 20.25 2.83 16.21
CA ASP A 368 19.32 1.85 16.74
C ASP A 368 17.95 2.05 16.08
N TYR A 369 17.31 0.95 15.69
CA TYR A 369 15.94 0.97 15.16
C TYR A 369 14.96 0.75 16.29
N LEU A 370 14.05 1.69 16.50
CA LEU A 370 13.09 1.66 17.60
C LEU A 370 11.66 1.49 17.09
N THR A 371 10.91 0.58 17.73
CA THR A 371 9.46 0.50 17.57
C THR A 371 8.78 1.69 18.24
N ALA A 372 7.51 1.94 17.90
CA ALA A 372 6.76 3.07 18.49
C ALA A 372 6.69 2.99 20.03
N SER A 373 6.53 1.78 20.58
CA SER A 373 6.48 1.60 22.04
C SER A 373 7.83 1.75 22.73
N GLU A 374 8.95 1.53 22.03
CA GLU A 374 10.28 1.75 22.59
C GLU A 374 10.67 3.23 22.50
N GLU A 375 10.24 3.94 21.46
CA GLU A 375 10.45 5.39 21.34
C GLU A 375 9.82 6.16 22.50
N ASP A 376 8.64 5.75 22.98
CA ASP A 376 7.95 6.37 24.12
C ASP A 376 8.76 6.37 25.43
N ASP A 377 9.75 5.48 25.55
CA ASP A 377 10.62 5.39 26.73
C ASP A 377 11.78 6.41 26.68
N PHE A 378 11.94 7.14 25.57
CA PHE A 378 13.03 8.09 25.36
C PHE A 378 12.53 9.48 24.94
N ILE A 379 13.39 10.49 25.14
CA ILE A 379 13.22 11.82 24.58
C ILE A 379 14.13 11.92 23.35
N VAL A 380 13.55 12.30 22.20
CA VAL A 380 14.22 12.29 20.91
C VAL A 380 14.41 13.71 20.37
N ALA A 381 15.65 14.10 20.10
CA ALA A 381 16.00 15.38 19.48
C ALA A 381 15.78 15.36 17.96
N GLN A 382 15.42 16.52 17.41
CA GLN A 382 15.27 16.71 15.97
C GLN A 382 16.60 16.63 15.20
N ALA A 383 16.57 16.22 13.93
CA ALA A 383 17.76 16.04 13.09
C ALA A 383 18.60 17.32 12.87
N ASN A 384 17.97 18.50 12.91
CA ASN A 384 18.58 19.81 12.67
C ASN A 384 19.05 20.50 13.97
N ALA A 385 19.06 19.80 15.11
CA ALA A 385 19.63 20.34 16.34
C ALA A 385 21.11 20.70 16.14
N PRO A 386 21.55 21.93 16.44
CA PRO A 386 22.94 22.36 16.22
C PRO A 386 23.94 21.54 17.05
N LEU A 387 24.96 20.99 16.39
CA LEU A 387 26.03 20.23 17.03
C LEU A 387 27.37 20.95 16.91
N LYS A 388 28.23 20.76 17.90
CA LYS A 388 29.66 21.12 17.87
C LYS A 388 30.45 20.11 17.04
N PRO A 389 31.68 20.44 16.61
CA PRO A 389 32.52 19.50 15.84
C PRO A 389 32.82 18.17 16.55
N ASP A 390 32.70 18.12 17.88
CA ASP A 390 32.88 16.91 18.70
C ASP A 390 31.58 16.09 18.90
N ALA A 391 30.51 16.46 18.17
CA ALA A 391 29.17 15.89 18.21
C ALA A 391 28.39 16.07 19.53
N HIS A 392 28.79 17.00 20.40
CA HIS A 392 27.91 17.48 21.48
C HIS A 392 26.93 18.53 20.97
N PHE A 393 25.78 18.67 21.63
CA PHE A 393 24.85 19.77 21.35
C PHE A 393 25.52 21.14 21.60
N ALA A 394 25.26 22.08 20.70
CA ALA A 394 25.79 23.44 20.81
C ALA A 394 25.11 24.23 21.94
N GLU A 395 23.80 23.98 22.13
CA GLU A 395 22.95 24.65 23.09
C GLU A 395 22.66 23.76 24.31
N PRO A 396 22.44 24.32 25.52
CA PRO A 396 22.17 23.55 26.73
C PRO A 396 20.78 22.89 26.73
N ARG A 397 19.82 23.46 25.99
CA ARG A 397 18.48 22.93 25.77
C ARG A 397 18.23 22.87 24.29
N VAL A 398 17.63 21.80 23.81
CA VAL A 398 17.29 21.65 22.39
C VAL A 398 15.85 21.17 22.24
N LEU A 399 15.27 21.42 21.07
CA LEU A 399 13.91 20.99 20.75
C LEU A 399 13.87 19.47 20.66
N ALA A 400 13.01 18.85 21.46
CA ALA A 400 12.88 17.40 21.50
C ALA A 400 11.42 16.97 21.66
N ARG A 401 11.14 15.76 21.17
CA ARG A 401 9.84 15.10 21.22
C ARG A 401 9.78 14.20 22.46
N LYS A 402 8.76 14.40 23.30
CA LYS A 402 8.41 13.54 24.44
C LYS A 402 7.29 12.58 24.03
N LYS A 403 7.02 11.59 24.89
CA LYS A 403 5.86 10.69 24.75
C LYS A 403 4.57 11.49 24.55
N GLY A 404 3.70 11.02 23.65
CA GLY A 404 2.41 11.65 23.36
C GLY A 404 2.48 12.80 22.33
N GLY A 405 3.67 13.08 21.77
CA GLY A 405 3.83 14.09 20.73
C GLY A 405 4.04 15.52 21.25
N GLU A 406 4.23 15.69 22.56
CA GLU A 406 4.61 16.97 23.13
C GLU A 406 6.02 17.37 22.66
N VAL A 407 6.15 18.63 22.23
CA VAL A 407 7.41 19.21 21.77
C VAL A 407 7.80 20.33 22.72
N ASP A 408 9.01 20.26 23.27
CA ASP A 408 9.50 21.21 24.28
C ASP A 408 11.03 21.35 24.18
N LEU A 409 11.56 22.42 24.78
CA LEU A 409 12.99 22.64 24.95
C LEU A 409 13.49 21.84 26.15
N VAL A 410 14.17 20.72 25.91
CA VAL A 410 14.62 19.80 26.96
C VAL A 410 16.12 19.95 27.20
N PRO A 411 16.59 19.89 28.47
CA PRO A 411 18.01 19.79 28.77
C PRO A 411 18.67 18.62 28.03
N THR A 412 19.85 18.87 27.45
CA THR A 412 20.56 17.89 26.60
C THR A 412 20.96 16.60 27.31
N GLU A 413 21.08 16.63 28.62
CA GLU A 413 21.37 15.47 29.47
C GLU A 413 20.24 14.43 29.49
N LEU A 414 18.99 14.84 29.21
CA LEU A 414 17.82 13.96 29.20
C LEU A 414 17.56 13.31 27.83
N ILE A 415 18.32 13.69 26.81
CA ILE A 415 18.11 13.23 25.44
C ILE A 415 18.74 11.86 25.27
N GLY A 416 17.92 10.88 24.90
CA GLY A 416 18.37 9.51 24.64
C GLY A 416 18.76 9.27 23.19
N TYR A 417 18.09 9.95 22.26
CA TYR A 417 18.23 9.72 20.82
C TYR A 417 18.08 11.01 20.00
N MET A 418 18.54 10.96 18.76
CA MET A 418 18.37 12.01 17.75
C MET A 418 17.95 11.39 16.42
N ASP A 419 17.08 12.06 15.66
CA ASP A 419 16.70 11.66 14.30
C ASP A 419 17.93 11.50 13.39
N VAL A 420 17.88 10.58 12.41
CA VAL A 420 19.01 10.36 11.49
C VAL A 420 19.06 11.39 10.37
N SER A 421 17.92 11.94 9.98
CA SER A 421 17.79 12.81 8.81
C SER A 421 16.51 13.66 8.89
N PRO A 422 16.50 14.92 8.44
CA PRO A 422 15.29 15.75 8.43
C PRO A 422 14.13 15.16 7.62
N ARG A 423 14.43 14.50 6.48
CA ARG A 423 13.41 13.82 5.65
C ARG A 423 12.90 12.49 6.22
N GLN A 424 13.24 12.14 7.47
CA GLN A 424 12.89 10.84 8.05
C GLN A 424 11.38 10.60 8.13
N MET A 425 10.58 11.65 8.32
CA MET A 425 9.12 11.55 8.47
C MET A 425 8.34 11.41 7.15
N VAL A 426 8.94 11.72 6.00
CA VAL A 426 8.24 11.75 4.70
C VAL A 426 8.45 10.48 3.88
N SER A 427 7.52 10.19 2.97
CA SER A 427 7.66 9.09 2.00
C SER A 427 8.61 9.45 0.87
N VAL A 428 8.92 8.47 0.02
CA VAL A 428 9.77 8.67 -1.17
C VAL A 428 9.19 9.74 -2.08
N ALA A 429 7.90 9.64 -2.44
CA ALA A 429 7.25 10.61 -3.33
C ALA A 429 7.19 12.03 -2.75
N THR A 430 6.91 12.16 -1.45
CA THR A 430 6.91 13.47 -0.78
C THR A 430 8.33 14.04 -0.69
N SER A 431 9.35 13.21 -0.51
CA SER A 431 10.76 13.67 -0.45
C SER A 431 11.35 14.15 -1.78
N LEU A 432 10.65 13.95 -2.90
CA LEU A 432 11.02 14.46 -4.23
C LEU A 432 10.56 15.91 -4.49
N ILE A 433 9.82 16.51 -3.54
CA ILE A 433 9.37 17.90 -3.61
C ILE A 433 10.46 18.79 -2.98
N PRO A 434 11.18 19.62 -3.76
CA PRO A 434 12.11 20.59 -3.20
C PRO A 434 11.35 21.66 -2.42
N PHE A 435 11.98 22.33 -1.46
CA PHE A 435 11.35 23.42 -0.68
C PHE A 435 10.01 23.02 -0.02
N LEU A 436 9.84 21.75 0.33
CA LEU A 436 8.62 21.21 0.93
C LEU A 436 8.23 21.96 2.22
N GLU A 437 9.21 22.43 2.98
CA GLU A 437 9.05 23.24 4.18
C GLU A 437 8.39 24.60 3.94
N HIS A 438 8.28 25.04 2.68
CA HIS A 438 7.63 26.28 2.25
C HIS A 438 6.24 26.06 1.63
N ASP A 439 5.76 24.81 1.63
CA ASP A 439 4.44 24.45 1.12
C ASP A 439 3.49 24.00 2.24
N ASP A 440 2.24 24.44 2.16
CA ASP A 440 1.17 23.90 3.00
C ASP A 440 0.93 22.40 2.72
N ALA A 441 0.62 21.66 3.77
CA ALA A 441 0.45 20.20 3.72
C ALA A 441 -0.62 19.76 2.71
N ASN A 442 -1.69 20.55 2.51
CA ASN A 442 -2.72 20.21 1.53
C ASN A 442 -2.17 20.21 0.10
N ARG A 443 -1.27 21.15 -0.22
CA ARG A 443 -0.65 21.24 -1.55
C ARG A 443 0.48 20.26 -1.71
N ALA A 444 1.28 20.03 -0.68
CA ALA A 444 2.28 18.97 -0.67
C ALA A 444 1.65 17.58 -0.92
N LEU A 445 0.50 17.30 -0.31
CA LEU A 445 -0.27 16.07 -0.52
C LEU A 445 -0.71 15.92 -1.98
N MET A 446 -1.28 16.98 -2.56
CA MET A 446 -1.66 16.98 -3.98
C MET A 446 -0.43 16.78 -4.87
N GLY A 447 0.69 17.45 -4.56
CA GLY A 447 1.96 17.32 -5.28
C GLY A 447 2.50 15.90 -5.30
N ALA A 448 2.60 15.26 -4.13
CA ALA A 448 3.04 13.87 -4.01
C ALA A 448 2.11 12.91 -4.78
N ASN A 449 0.79 13.13 -4.73
CA ASN A 449 -0.18 12.31 -5.45
C ASN A 449 -0.11 12.49 -6.97
N MET A 450 0.08 13.71 -7.46
CA MET A 450 0.12 14.00 -8.90
C MET A 450 1.43 13.54 -9.56
N GLN A 451 2.55 13.52 -8.84
CA GLN A 451 3.80 12.93 -9.35
C GLN A 451 3.61 11.47 -9.81
N ARG A 452 2.75 10.70 -9.13
CA ARG A 452 2.42 9.31 -9.50
C ARG A 452 1.53 9.18 -10.75
N GLN A 453 0.99 10.30 -11.23
CA GLN A 453 0.12 10.37 -12.41
C GLN A 453 0.87 10.91 -13.63
N ALA A 454 2.13 11.33 -13.48
CA ALA A 454 2.93 11.82 -14.58
C ALA A 454 3.09 10.73 -15.65
N VAL A 455 2.93 11.11 -16.91
CA VAL A 455 3.05 10.21 -18.05
C VAL A 455 4.49 10.28 -18.58
N PRO A 456 5.16 9.14 -18.82
CA PRO A 456 6.48 9.11 -19.44
C PRO A 456 6.48 9.79 -20.80
N LEU A 457 7.34 10.78 -20.96
CA LEU A 457 7.49 11.54 -22.18
C LEU A 457 8.36 10.80 -23.20
N LEU A 458 8.24 11.19 -24.47
CA LEU A 458 9.10 10.69 -25.53
C LEU A 458 10.59 10.98 -25.24
N ARG A 459 10.89 12.10 -24.60
CA ARG A 459 12.24 12.45 -24.14
C ARG A 459 12.16 12.86 -22.67
N SER A 460 12.70 12.04 -21.79
CA SER A 460 12.89 12.39 -20.39
C SER A 460 13.96 13.46 -20.24
N GLU A 461 13.87 14.24 -19.17
CA GLU A 461 14.89 15.21 -18.77
C GLU A 461 14.88 15.35 -17.25
N SER A 462 16.04 15.22 -16.64
CA SER A 462 16.22 15.34 -15.19
C SER A 462 15.91 16.76 -14.74
N PRO A 463 15.29 16.91 -13.55
CA PRO A 463 14.99 18.23 -13.02
C PRO A 463 16.27 18.98 -12.66
N LEU A 464 16.39 20.25 -13.07
CA LEU A 464 17.53 21.09 -12.67
C LEU A 464 17.58 21.34 -11.16
N VAL A 465 16.41 21.32 -10.51
CA VAL A 465 16.25 21.46 -9.05
C VAL A 465 15.78 20.12 -8.49
N GLY A 466 16.68 19.34 -7.90
CA GLY A 466 16.37 18.04 -7.28
C GLY A 466 16.45 18.05 -5.76
N THR A 467 16.15 16.91 -5.13
CA THR A 467 16.33 16.69 -3.68
C THR A 467 17.42 15.66 -3.36
N GLY A 468 17.98 15.03 -4.40
CA GLY A 468 18.93 13.91 -4.27
C GLY A 468 18.25 12.58 -3.95
N MET A 469 16.91 12.50 -4.05
CA MET A 469 16.16 11.24 -3.95
C MET A 469 15.91 10.60 -5.32
N GLU A 470 16.04 11.39 -6.39
CA GLU A 470 15.73 11.02 -7.77
C GLU A 470 16.47 9.75 -8.22
N GLY A 471 17.79 9.69 -7.96
CA GLY A 471 18.61 8.52 -8.28
C GLY A 471 18.20 7.26 -7.52
N PHE A 472 18.01 7.37 -6.20
CA PHE A 472 17.56 6.24 -5.37
C PHE A 472 16.17 5.75 -5.80
N ALA A 473 15.24 6.67 -6.07
CA ALA A 473 13.89 6.33 -6.47
C ALA A 473 13.84 5.64 -7.84
N ALA A 474 14.67 6.06 -8.81
CA ALA A 474 14.76 5.42 -10.12
C ALA A 474 15.34 4.00 -10.03
N ILE A 475 16.44 3.83 -9.30
CA ILE A 475 17.10 2.53 -9.12
C ILE A 475 16.20 1.56 -8.35
N ASP A 476 15.65 1.97 -7.20
CA ASP A 476 14.82 1.12 -6.35
C ASP A 476 13.43 0.82 -6.95
N ALA A 477 12.97 1.62 -7.92
CA ALA A 477 11.75 1.29 -8.66
C ALA A 477 11.88 -0.02 -9.45
N GLY A 478 13.10 -0.31 -9.93
CA GLY A 478 13.45 -1.50 -10.71
C GLY A 478 13.11 -1.41 -12.20
N ASP A 479 12.88 -0.20 -12.72
CA ASP A 479 12.58 0.05 -14.13
C ASP A 479 13.80 0.53 -14.93
N VAL A 480 14.93 0.78 -14.26
CA VAL A 480 16.27 0.98 -14.88
C VAL A 480 17.06 -0.33 -14.85
N LEU A 481 17.97 -0.52 -15.80
CA LEU A 481 18.89 -1.66 -15.79
C LEU A 481 20.20 -1.26 -15.12
N THR A 482 20.62 -2.03 -14.11
CA THR A 482 21.89 -1.84 -13.40
C THR A 482 22.83 -3.01 -13.65
N ALA A 483 24.14 -2.77 -13.54
CA ALA A 483 25.16 -3.79 -13.66
C ALA A 483 25.18 -4.69 -12.42
N ASP A 484 24.93 -5.99 -12.59
CA ASP A 484 25.01 -6.97 -11.49
C ASP A 484 26.46 -7.26 -11.06
N ALA A 485 27.41 -7.09 -12.00
CA ALA A 485 28.82 -7.37 -11.83
C ALA A 485 29.68 -6.31 -12.53
N ALA A 486 30.87 -6.06 -12.00
CA ALA A 486 31.82 -5.13 -12.62
C ALA A 486 32.45 -5.74 -13.89
N GLY A 487 32.69 -4.90 -14.88
CA GLY A 487 33.21 -5.33 -16.17
C GLY A 487 33.36 -4.19 -17.16
N VAL A 488 33.68 -4.53 -18.41
CA VAL A 488 33.79 -3.58 -19.52
C VAL A 488 32.70 -3.86 -20.54
N VAL A 489 32.00 -2.83 -20.97
CA VAL A 489 30.95 -2.92 -22.00
C VAL A 489 31.61 -3.32 -23.33
N SER A 490 31.25 -4.50 -23.83
CA SER A 490 31.83 -5.07 -25.05
C SER A 490 31.02 -4.71 -26.30
N GLU A 491 29.69 -4.82 -26.22
CA GLU A 491 28.77 -4.53 -27.31
C GLU A 491 27.55 -3.77 -26.77
N VAL A 492 27.11 -2.79 -27.56
CA VAL A 492 25.91 -1.98 -27.28
C VAL A 492 25.02 -1.98 -28.51
N SER A 493 23.76 -2.36 -28.32
CA SER A 493 22.69 -2.21 -29.30
C SER A 493 21.45 -1.59 -28.65
N ALA A 494 20.41 -1.31 -29.45
CA ALA A 494 19.16 -0.79 -28.91
C ALA A 494 18.38 -1.82 -28.07
N ASP A 495 18.67 -3.11 -28.24
CA ASP A 495 17.92 -4.25 -27.69
C ASP A 495 18.70 -5.04 -26.64
N VAL A 496 20.03 -5.09 -26.75
CA VAL A 496 20.91 -5.80 -25.82
C VAL A 496 22.20 -5.04 -25.56
N VAL A 497 22.68 -5.07 -24.32
CA VAL A 497 24.02 -4.61 -23.92
C VAL A 497 24.79 -5.79 -23.34
N THR A 498 25.98 -6.05 -23.86
CA THR A 498 26.83 -7.17 -23.41
C THR A 498 28.06 -6.63 -22.66
N VAL A 499 28.20 -7.05 -21.41
CA VAL A 499 29.33 -6.68 -20.54
C VAL A 499 30.28 -7.87 -20.41
N GLN A 500 31.56 -7.64 -20.71
CA GLN A 500 32.64 -8.57 -20.44
C GLN A 500 33.02 -8.46 -18.95
N LEU A 501 32.76 -9.51 -18.18
CA LEU A 501 32.98 -9.51 -16.74
C LEU A 501 34.46 -9.66 -16.38
N ASP A 502 34.88 -9.03 -15.28
CA ASP A 502 36.24 -9.16 -14.75
C ASP A 502 36.58 -10.59 -14.30
N ALA A 503 35.59 -11.30 -13.77
CA ALA A 503 35.72 -12.69 -13.33
C ALA A 503 35.85 -13.68 -14.52
N GLY A 504 35.74 -13.19 -15.76
CA GLY A 504 35.64 -13.99 -16.96
C GLY A 504 34.18 -14.27 -17.35
N GLY A 505 33.95 -14.46 -18.65
CA GLY A 505 32.61 -14.62 -19.23
C GLY A 505 31.93 -13.29 -19.58
N THR A 506 30.77 -13.38 -20.21
CA THR A 506 29.94 -12.24 -20.62
C THR A 506 28.59 -12.27 -19.93
N GLN A 507 28.00 -11.10 -19.72
CA GLN A 507 26.63 -10.95 -19.25
C GLN A 507 25.84 -10.06 -20.20
N ASP A 508 24.69 -10.57 -20.66
CA ASP A 508 23.79 -9.87 -21.57
C ASP A 508 22.62 -9.27 -20.80
N TYR A 509 22.38 -7.97 -21.03
CA TYR A 509 21.25 -7.22 -20.49
C TYR A 509 20.26 -6.93 -21.61
N TYR A 510 19.09 -7.59 -21.60
CA TYR A 510 18.04 -7.40 -22.60
C TYR A 510 17.14 -6.22 -22.23
N LEU A 511 16.93 -5.32 -23.19
CA LEU A 511 16.15 -4.10 -23.04
C LEU A 511 14.69 -4.32 -23.43
N ARG A 512 13.78 -3.68 -22.70
CA ARG A 512 12.36 -3.61 -23.06
C ARG A 512 12.12 -2.47 -24.03
N LYS A 513 11.45 -2.72 -25.17
CA LYS A 513 11.25 -1.73 -26.23
C LYS A 513 9.78 -1.64 -26.58
N PHE A 514 9.21 -0.45 -26.37
CA PHE A 514 7.80 -0.16 -26.65
C PHE A 514 6.81 -1.17 -26.05
N ASP A 515 7.10 -1.63 -24.83
CA ASP A 515 6.18 -2.49 -24.09
C ASP A 515 5.01 -1.67 -23.54
N ARG A 516 3.82 -2.27 -23.55
CA ARG A 516 2.62 -1.68 -22.96
C ARG A 516 2.63 -1.83 -21.44
N SER A 517 2.38 -0.73 -20.73
CA SER A 517 2.11 -0.76 -19.28
C SER A 517 0.64 -1.09 -18.97
N ASN A 518 0.33 -1.41 -17.71
CA ASN A 518 -1.06 -1.62 -17.28
C ASN A 518 -2.00 -0.43 -17.55
N GLN A 519 -1.48 0.80 -17.64
CA GLN A 519 -2.25 2.02 -17.91
C GLN A 519 -2.09 2.52 -19.35
N GLY A 520 -1.53 1.70 -20.24
CA GLY A 520 -1.35 2.04 -21.66
C GLY A 520 -0.21 3.02 -21.93
N THR A 521 0.66 3.30 -20.95
CA THR A 521 1.90 4.07 -21.18
C THR A 521 2.98 3.17 -21.81
N SER A 522 3.98 3.80 -22.45
CA SER A 522 5.09 3.07 -23.06
C SER A 522 6.25 2.84 -22.09
N TYR A 523 6.63 1.57 -21.92
CA TYR A 523 7.88 1.17 -21.29
C TYR A 523 8.93 0.99 -22.38
N ASN A 524 9.93 1.87 -22.38
CA ASN A 524 11.00 1.82 -23.36
C ASN A 524 12.35 2.14 -22.71
N HIS A 525 13.24 1.15 -22.72
CA HIS A 525 14.60 1.33 -22.24
C HIS A 525 15.49 2.01 -23.29
N ARG A 526 16.45 2.80 -22.82
CA ARG A 526 17.48 3.45 -23.62
C ARG A 526 18.84 3.21 -23.01
N VAL A 527 19.78 2.72 -23.79
CA VAL A 527 21.15 2.51 -23.33
C VAL A 527 21.81 3.86 -23.06
N ILE A 528 22.53 3.96 -21.94
CA ILE A 528 23.32 5.15 -21.58
C ILE A 528 24.82 4.92 -21.71
N VAL A 529 25.28 3.67 -21.60
CA VAL A 529 26.69 3.31 -21.73
C VAL A 529 27.12 3.15 -23.18
N SER A 530 28.40 3.36 -23.46
CA SER A 530 29.05 3.15 -24.74
C SER A 530 29.94 1.91 -24.73
N ALA A 531 30.21 1.33 -25.90
CA ALA A 531 31.18 0.25 -26.02
C ALA A 531 32.57 0.74 -25.59
N GLY A 532 33.24 -0.04 -24.73
CA GLY A 532 34.51 0.31 -24.09
C GLY A 532 34.37 0.95 -22.72
N ASP A 533 33.17 1.33 -22.29
CA ASP A 533 32.96 1.91 -20.96
C ASP A 533 33.18 0.86 -19.87
N ARG A 534 33.81 1.31 -18.78
CA ARG A 534 33.93 0.54 -17.56
C ARG A 534 32.66 0.71 -16.73
N VAL A 535 32.06 -0.40 -16.29
CA VAL A 535 30.90 -0.39 -15.40
C VAL A 535 31.21 -1.09 -14.08
N GLU A 536 30.72 -0.51 -12.99
CA GLU A 536 30.83 -1.06 -11.64
C GLU A 536 29.48 -1.61 -11.15
N VAL A 537 29.51 -2.45 -10.12
CA VAL A 537 28.30 -3.07 -9.55
C VAL A 537 27.30 -2.00 -9.10
N GLY A 538 26.06 -2.12 -9.56
CA GLY A 538 24.96 -1.19 -9.27
C GLY A 538 24.94 0.06 -10.15
N GLN A 539 25.91 0.25 -11.05
CA GLN A 539 25.89 1.35 -12.01
C GLN A 539 24.78 1.15 -13.05
N VAL A 540 24.08 2.22 -13.40
CA VAL A 540 23.02 2.18 -14.43
C VAL A 540 23.65 1.96 -15.81
N ILE A 541 23.10 0.99 -16.55
CA ILE A 541 23.49 0.62 -17.92
C ILE A 541 22.49 1.19 -18.93
N ALA A 542 21.20 1.17 -18.58
CA ALA A 542 20.13 1.69 -19.41
C ALA A 542 19.03 2.33 -18.56
N ASP A 543 18.57 3.48 -19.01
CA ASP A 543 17.42 4.18 -18.46
C ASP A 543 16.11 3.53 -18.89
N GLY A 544 15.12 3.63 -18.02
CA GLY A 544 13.73 3.21 -18.26
C GLY A 544 12.81 4.35 -18.69
N PRO A 545 11.49 4.15 -18.58
CA PRO A 545 10.52 5.23 -18.78
C PRO A 545 10.65 6.28 -17.67
N ALA A 546 10.57 7.57 -18.03
CA ALA A 546 10.64 8.68 -17.07
C ALA A 546 11.93 8.68 -16.22
N THR A 547 13.07 8.35 -16.81
CA THR A 547 14.40 8.43 -16.19
C THR A 547 15.43 9.01 -17.17
N GLU A 548 16.42 9.72 -16.65
CA GLU A 548 17.59 10.20 -17.41
C GLU A 548 18.86 10.07 -16.54
N ASN A 549 19.88 9.40 -17.06
CA ASN A 549 21.16 9.12 -16.40
C ASN A 549 21.00 8.48 -15.01
N GLY A 550 20.06 7.56 -14.86
CA GLY A 550 19.77 6.89 -13.60
C GLY A 550 18.98 7.73 -12.59
N GLU A 551 18.54 8.94 -12.95
CA GLU A 551 17.68 9.78 -12.11
C GLU A 551 16.23 9.78 -12.61
N LEU A 552 15.30 10.00 -11.68
CA LEU A 552 13.88 10.10 -12.00
C LEU A 552 13.57 11.43 -12.73
N ALA A 553 12.99 11.31 -13.93
CA ALA A 553 12.70 12.39 -14.85
C ALA A 553 11.23 12.35 -15.28
N LEU A 554 10.33 12.76 -14.38
CA LEU A 554 8.87 12.69 -14.55
C LEU A 554 8.31 13.73 -15.55
N GLY A 555 9.08 14.74 -15.93
CA GLY A 555 8.61 15.88 -16.71
C GLY A 555 9.72 16.61 -17.45
N LYS A 556 9.56 17.93 -17.60
CA LYS A 556 10.49 18.83 -18.32
C LYS A 556 10.76 20.10 -17.52
N ASN A 557 11.94 20.68 -17.70
CA ASN A 557 12.25 22.02 -17.24
C ASN A 557 11.71 23.03 -18.28
N LEU A 558 10.84 23.94 -17.86
CA LEU A 558 10.21 24.93 -18.74
C LEU A 558 10.50 26.36 -18.25
N LEU A 559 10.65 27.31 -19.17
CA LEU A 559 10.75 28.73 -18.83
C LEU A 559 9.38 29.29 -18.45
N VAL A 560 9.19 29.56 -17.15
CA VAL A 560 7.90 29.98 -16.58
C VAL A 560 7.84 31.49 -16.36
N ALA A 561 6.71 32.11 -16.70
CA ALA A 561 6.36 33.46 -16.26
C ALA A 561 5.14 33.46 -15.32
N PHE A 562 5.26 34.14 -14.18
CA PHE A 562 4.13 34.39 -13.28
C PHE A 562 3.49 35.75 -13.56
N MET A 563 2.49 35.78 -14.44
CA MET A 563 1.73 36.99 -14.73
C MET A 563 0.32 36.63 -15.24
N PRO A 564 -0.72 37.41 -14.93
CA PRO A 564 -2.00 37.28 -15.62
C PRO A 564 -1.83 37.66 -17.10
N TRP A 565 -2.47 36.91 -18.01
CA TRP A 565 -2.36 37.15 -19.44
C TRP A 565 -3.72 37.02 -20.13
N GLU A 566 -4.31 38.15 -20.52
CA GLU A 566 -5.56 38.25 -21.31
C GLU A 566 -6.73 37.38 -20.80
N GLY A 567 -6.75 37.06 -19.49
CA GLY A 567 -7.73 36.17 -18.88
C GLY A 567 -7.61 34.68 -19.28
N HIS A 568 -6.65 34.31 -20.13
CA HIS A 568 -6.46 32.93 -20.58
C HIS A 568 -5.94 32.02 -19.46
N ASN A 569 -5.18 32.55 -18.51
CA ASN A 569 -4.76 31.85 -17.29
C ASN A 569 -5.62 32.22 -16.07
N PHE A 570 -6.92 32.52 -16.28
CA PHE A 570 -7.84 32.76 -15.17
C PHE A 570 -7.92 31.55 -14.23
N GLU A 571 -7.98 31.82 -12.92
CA GLU A 571 -7.85 30.82 -11.85
C GLU A 571 -6.60 29.93 -12.02
N ASP A 572 -6.80 28.68 -12.40
CA ASP A 572 -5.79 27.63 -12.53
C ASP A 572 -5.47 27.29 -13.99
N ALA A 573 -6.06 28.00 -14.95
CA ALA A 573 -5.79 27.74 -16.36
C ALA A 573 -4.32 28.02 -16.72
N ILE A 574 -3.78 27.22 -17.64
CA ILE A 574 -2.38 27.30 -18.07
C ILE A 574 -2.32 27.69 -19.55
N ILE A 575 -1.40 28.59 -19.87
CA ILE A 575 -1.07 28.96 -21.24
C ILE A 575 0.27 28.33 -21.60
N LEU A 576 0.36 27.72 -22.79
CA LEU A 576 1.59 27.15 -23.32
C LEU A 576 2.03 27.80 -24.63
N SER A 577 3.33 27.81 -24.86
CA SER A 577 3.93 28.14 -26.15
C SER A 577 3.71 27.01 -27.16
N GLN A 578 3.42 27.38 -28.42
CA GLN A 578 3.35 26.45 -29.54
C GLN A 578 4.67 25.70 -29.79
N ASN A 579 5.83 26.23 -29.36
CA ASN A 579 7.11 25.52 -29.46
C ASN A 579 7.08 24.16 -28.76
N LEU A 580 6.37 24.04 -27.62
CA LEU A 580 6.27 22.77 -26.90
C LEU A 580 5.57 21.67 -27.72
N VAL A 581 4.61 22.05 -28.58
CA VAL A 581 3.92 21.15 -29.51
C VAL A 581 4.79 20.85 -30.73
N LYS A 582 5.49 21.86 -31.25
CA LYS A 582 6.35 21.75 -32.43
C LYS A 582 7.53 20.82 -32.18
N ASP A 583 8.15 20.95 -31.01
CA ASP A 583 9.38 20.23 -30.64
C ASP A 583 9.10 18.90 -29.92
N ASP A 584 7.82 18.50 -29.82
CA ASP A 584 7.36 17.30 -29.12
C ASP A 584 7.83 17.22 -27.65
N THR A 585 8.00 18.39 -27.01
CA THR A 585 8.59 18.51 -25.67
C THR A 585 7.78 17.76 -24.61
N LEU A 586 6.45 17.86 -24.69
CA LEU A 586 5.50 17.21 -23.79
C LEU A 586 4.68 16.11 -24.50
N SER A 587 5.27 15.45 -25.50
CA SER A 587 4.60 14.35 -26.21
C SER A 587 4.87 13.00 -25.54
N SER A 588 3.87 12.11 -25.55
CA SER A 588 3.92 10.76 -24.97
C SER A 588 3.52 9.71 -26.01
N ILE A 589 3.91 8.46 -25.75
CA ILE A 589 3.46 7.29 -26.51
C ILE A 589 2.45 6.53 -25.67
N HIS A 590 1.29 6.28 -26.24
CA HIS A 590 0.24 5.45 -25.68
C HIS A 590 0.11 4.18 -26.50
N ILE A 591 -0.04 3.04 -25.82
CA ILE A 591 -0.15 1.73 -26.46
C ILE A 591 -1.43 1.07 -25.95
N GLU A 592 -2.39 0.90 -26.86
CA GLU A 592 -3.64 0.22 -26.58
C GLU A 592 -3.61 -1.21 -27.12
N GLU A 593 -4.26 -2.10 -26.38
CA GLU A 593 -4.35 -3.52 -26.69
C GLU A 593 -5.81 -3.86 -27.01
N TYR A 594 -6.04 -4.45 -28.18
CA TYR A 594 -7.34 -4.95 -28.58
C TYR A 594 -7.24 -6.44 -28.86
N GLU A 595 -8.18 -7.21 -28.34
CA GLU A 595 -8.23 -8.66 -28.54
C GLU A 595 -9.56 -9.09 -29.16
N VAL A 596 -9.50 -10.15 -29.96
CA VAL A 596 -10.68 -10.87 -30.44
C VAL A 596 -10.46 -12.36 -30.42
N ASP A 597 -11.49 -13.08 -29.98
CA ASP A 597 -11.54 -14.55 -29.99
C ASP A 597 -12.39 -15.05 -31.16
N ALA A 598 -11.93 -16.13 -31.79
CA ALA A 598 -12.72 -17.02 -32.64
C ALA A 598 -13.15 -18.25 -31.83
N ARG A 599 -14.46 -18.48 -31.74
CA ARG A 599 -15.05 -19.49 -30.85
C ARG A 599 -15.88 -20.53 -31.57
N ASP A 600 -16.03 -21.69 -30.94
CA ASP A 600 -17.02 -22.67 -31.33
C ASP A 600 -18.42 -22.21 -30.89
N THR A 601 -19.32 -22.03 -31.85
CA THR A 601 -20.73 -21.73 -31.57
C THR A 601 -21.62 -22.93 -31.90
N LYS A 602 -22.87 -22.89 -31.44
CA LYS A 602 -23.86 -23.95 -31.75
C LYS A 602 -24.15 -24.09 -33.26
N LEU A 603 -23.96 -23.01 -34.02
CA LEU A 603 -24.29 -22.93 -35.45
C LEU A 603 -23.08 -23.22 -36.35
N GLY A 604 -21.89 -23.37 -35.76
CA GLY A 604 -20.63 -23.54 -36.48
C GLY A 604 -19.49 -22.79 -35.80
N LYS A 605 -18.29 -22.94 -36.33
CA LYS A 605 -17.10 -22.26 -35.81
C LYS A 605 -17.05 -20.82 -36.32
N GLU A 606 -16.68 -19.87 -35.46
CA GLU A 606 -16.26 -18.56 -35.94
C GLU A 606 -14.90 -18.67 -36.60
N GLU A 607 -14.71 -17.94 -37.70
CA GLU A 607 -13.48 -17.99 -38.49
C GLU A 607 -12.90 -16.58 -38.64
N ILE A 608 -11.58 -16.48 -38.47
CA ILE A 608 -10.83 -15.28 -38.82
C ILE A 608 -10.45 -15.40 -40.29
N THR A 609 -10.92 -14.45 -41.10
CA THR A 609 -10.75 -14.49 -42.56
C THR A 609 -10.83 -13.09 -43.16
N ARG A 610 -10.21 -12.93 -44.33
CA ARG A 610 -10.32 -11.73 -45.16
C ARG A 610 -11.65 -11.66 -45.94
N ASP A 611 -12.34 -12.78 -46.14
CA ASP A 611 -13.60 -12.83 -46.89
C ASP A 611 -14.79 -12.32 -46.04
N LEU A 612 -14.91 -11.00 -45.97
CA LEU A 612 -15.96 -10.33 -45.19
C LEU A 612 -17.18 -9.97 -46.05
N PRO A 613 -18.41 -10.23 -45.58
CA PRO A 613 -19.63 -9.86 -46.29
C PRO A 613 -19.86 -8.34 -46.28
N ASN A 614 -20.17 -7.77 -47.44
CA ASN A 614 -20.59 -6.37 -47.61
C ASN A 614 -19.56 -5.32 -47.16
N VAL A 615 -18.27 -5.64 -47.18
CA VAL A 615 -17.17 -4.71 -46.88
C VAL A 615 -16.51 -4.25 -48.18
N SER A 616 -16.17 -2.96 -48.28
CA SER A 616 -15.50 -2.42 -49.45
C SER A 616 -14.04 -2.93 -49.54
N PRO A 617 -13.48 -3.09 -50.75
CA PRO A 617 -12.08 -3.50 -50.92
C PRO A 617 -11.08 -2.55 -50.23
N ASP A 618 -11.40 -1.26 -50.15
CA ASP A 618 -10.54 -0.25 -49.52
C ASP A 618 -10.30 -0.53 -48.03
N LEU A 619 -11.34 -0.99 -47.31
CA LEU A 619 -11.23 -1.36 -45.88
C LEU A 619 -10.47 -2.69 -45.67
N LEU A 620 -10.27 -3.48 -46.73
CA LEU A 620 -9.55 -4.74 -46.71
C LEU A 620 -8.09 -4.58 -47.20
N ALA A 621 -7.68 -3.36 -47.56
CA ALA A 621 -6.39 -3.12 -48.20
C ALA A 621 -5.21 -3.40 -47.26
N ASP A 622 -5.33 -3.05 -45.98
CA ASP A 622 -4.29 -3.25 -44.97
C ASP A 622 -4.35 -4.61 -44.25
N LEU A 623 -5.37 -5.43 -44.55
CA LEU A 623 -5.47 -6.80 -44.04
C LEU A 623 -4.63 -7.77 -44.88
N ASP A 624 -3.96 -8.69 -44.19
CA ASP A 624 -3.25 -9.81 -44.80
C ASP A 624 -4.23 -10.86 -45.38
N GLU A 625 -3.70 -11.91 -46.00
CA GLU A 625 -4.49 -12.99 -46.60
C GLU A 625 -5.40 -13.72 -45.60
N ARG A 626 -5.08 -13.66 -44.31
CA ARG A 626 -5.83 -14.28 -43.20
C ARG A 626 -6.90 -13.35 -42.64
N GLY A 627 -6.90 -12.08 -43.05
CA GLY A 627 -7.82 -11.06 -42.53
C GLY A 627 -7.30 -10.32 -41.30
N ILE A 628 -5.99 -10.35 -41.04
CA ILE A 628 -5.38 -9.67 -39.89
C ILE A 628 -4.60 -8.45 -40.36
N ILE A 629 -4.73 -7.33 -39.66
CA ILE A 629 -4.04 -6.07 -40.00
C ILE A 629 -2.51 -6.24 -40.00
N ARG A 630 -1.84 -5.66 -41.00
CA ARG A 630 -0.37 -5.70 -41.10
C ARG A 630 0.29 -4.74 -40.10
N ILE A 631 1.46 -5.15 -39.59
CA ILE A 631 2.30 -4.28 -38.75
C ILE A 631 2.77 -3.07 -39.57
N GLY A 632 2.74 -1.89 -38.96
CA GLY A 632 3.10 -0.61 -39.60
C GLY A 632 1.95 0.07 -40.34
N ALA A 633 0.75 -0.52 -40.40
CA ALA A 633 -0.43 0.17 -40.93
C ALA A 633 -0.86 1.30 -39.99
N GLU A 634 -1.25 2.44 -40.57
CA GLU A 634 -1.92 3.52 -39.85
C GLU A 634 -3.43 3.27 -39.89
N VAL A 635 -4.06 3.31 -38.73
CA VAL A 635 -5.48 2.98 -38.58
C VAL A 635 -6.25 4.12 -37.92
N ARG A 636 -7.51 4.26 -38.31
CA ARG A 636 -8.46 5.27 -37.86
C ARG A 636 -9.71 4.61 -37.30
N PRO A 637 -10.56 5.35 -36.55
CA PRO A 637 -11.83 4.83 -36.07
C PRO A 637 -12.67 4.19 -37.18
N GLY A 638 -13.08 2.94 -36.98
CA GLY A 638 -13.89 2.17 -37.93
C GLY A 638 -13.10 1.25 -38.86
N ASP A 639 -11.78 1.39 -38.95
CA ASP A 639 -10.93 0.46 -39.72
C ASP A 639 -10.96 -0.94 -39.10
N ILE A 640 -10.77 -1.97 -39.93
CA ILE A 640 -10.82 -3.37 -39.51
C ILE A 640 -9.43 -3.80 -39.05
N LEU A 641 -9.32 -4.27 -37.82
CA LEU A 641 -8.09 -4.84 -37.25
C LEU A 641 -7.99 -6.33 -37.50
N VAL A 642 -9.09 -7.05 -37.29
CA VAL A 642 -9.16 -8.51 -37.49
C VAL A 642 -10.52 -8.85 -38.09
N GLY A 643 -10.49 -9.33 -39.32
CA GLY A 643 -11.63 -9.86 -40.04
C GLY A 643 -12.16 -11.12 -39.37
N LYS A 644 -13.39 -11.08 -38.85
CA LYS A 644 -14.03 -12.22 -38.19
C LYS A 644 -15.45 -12.43 -38.70
N VAL A 645 -15.77 -13.66 -39.07
CA VAL A 645 -17.10 -14.07 -39.49
C VAL A 645 -17.71 -15.07 -38.51
N THR A 646 -18.99 -14.89 -38.19
CA THR A 646 -19.77 -15.82 -37.37
C THR A 646 -20.86 -16.46 -38.22
N PRO A 647 -21.06 -17.79 -38.15
CA PRO A 647 -22.19 -18.46 -38.78
C PRO A 647 -23.52 -17.90 -38.28
N LYS A 648 -24.43 -17.58 -39.21
CA LYS A 648 -25.77 -17.06 -38.92
C LYS A 648 -26.79 -18.14 -39.24
N GLY A 649 -27.71 -18.38 -38.31
CA GLY A 649 -28.86 -19.25 -38.55
C GLY A 649 -29.82 -18.64 -39.57
N GLU A 650 -30.61 -19.47 -40.23
CA GLU A 650 -31.60 -19.01 -41.21
C GLU A 650 -32.69 -18.20 -40.50
N THR A 651 -32.69 -16.89 -40.72
CA THR A 651 -33.72 -15.96 -40.22
C THR A 651 -34.70 -15.64 -41.33
N GLU A 652 -36.00 -15.58 -41.04
CA GLU A 652 -37.00 -15.05 -41.98
C GLU A 652 -36.62 -13.61 -42.37
N LEU A 653 -36.30 -13.41 -43.64
CA LEU A 653 -35.98 -12.10 -44.22
C LEU A 653 -37.25 -11.25 -44.30
N SER A 654 -37.11 -9.95 -44.08
CA SER A 654 -38.23 -9.03 -44.32
C SER A 654 -38.62 -9.02 -45.80
N ALA A 655 -39.85 -8.59 -46.12
CA ALA A 655 -40.31 -8.52 -47.51
C ALA A 655 -39.41 -7.60 -48.36
N GLU A 656 -38.89 -6.53 -47.76
CA GLU A 656 -37.96 -5.58 -48.37
C GLU A 656 -36.59 -6.22 -48.64
N GLU A 657 -36.02 -6.96 -47.69
CA GLU A 657 -34.74 -7.67 -47.89
C GLU A 657 -34.85 -8.79 -48.92
N ARG A 658 -35.98 -9.51 -48.96
CA ARG A 658 -36.25 -10.51 -50.00
C ARG A 658 -36.33 -9.87 -51.38
N LEU A 659 -36.98 -8.71 -51.49
CA LEU A 659 -37.08 -7.96 -52.73
C LEU A 659 -35.71 -7.45 -53.17
N LEU A 660 -34.92 -6.86 -52.26
CA LEU A 660 -33.57 -6.38 -52.56
C LEU A 660 -32.66 -7.51 -53.07
N ARG A 661 -32.67 -8.67 -52.42
CA ARG A 661 -31.90 -9.84 -52.86
C ARG A 661 -32.35 -10.36 -54.23
N ALA A 662 -33.64 -10.34 -54.51
CA ALA A 662 -34.18 -10.74 -55.81
C ALA A 662 -33.79 -9.76 -56.93
N ILE A 663 -33.72 -8.46 -56.65
CA ILE A 663 -33.30 -7.43 -57.61
C ILE A 663 -31.79 -7.54 -57.91
N PHE A 664 -30.95 -7.67 -56.87
CA PHE A 664 -29.49 -7.67 -57.02
C PHE A 664 -28.89 -9.07 -57.27
N ASN A 665 -29.72 -10.11 -57.30
CA ASN A 665 -29.31 -11.52 -57.43
C ASN A 665 -28.21 -11.90 -56.41
N GLU A 666 -28.28 -11.32 -55.21
CA GLU A 666 -27.34 -11.59 -54.13
C GLU A 666 -27.68 -12.91 -53.45
N LYS A 667 -26.73 -13.85 -53.48
CA LYS A 667 -26.86 -15.13 -52.75
C LYS A 667 -26.91 -14.84 -51.25
N SER A 668 -27.72 -15.62 -50.53
CA SER A 668 -27.71 -15.59 -49.07
C SER A 668 -26.31 -15.97 -48.58
N ARG A 669 -25.61 -15.05 -47.93
CA ARG A 669 -24.39 -15.38 -47.19
C ARG A 669 -24.80 -15.94 -45.84
N GLU A 670 -24.31 -17.14 -45.52
CA GLU A 670 -24.61 -17.87 -44.28
C GLU A 670 -23.83 -17.35 -43.07
N VAL A 671 -23.04 -16.29 -43.25
CA VAL A 671 -22.15 -15.71 -42.22
C VAL A 671 -22.41 -14.22 -42.05
N ARG A 672 -22.16 -13.71 -40.84
CA ARG A 672 -22.21 -12.28 -40.49
C ARG A 672 -20.83 -11.76 -40.12
N ASP A 673 -20.55 -10.51 -40.48
CA ASP A 673 -19.35 -9.79 -40.02
C ASP A 673 -19.45 -9.48 -38.52
N THR A 674 -18.46 -9.94 -37.75
CA THR A 674 -18.25 -9.61 -36.32
C THR A 674 -16.79 -9.22 -36.07
N SER A 675 -16.15 -8.63 -37.08
CA SER A 675 -14.76 -8.22 -37.07
C SER A 675 -14.43 -7.24 -35.95
N LEU A 676 -13.20 -7.31 -35.47
CA LEU A 676 -12.64 -6.33 -34.56
C LEU A 676 -12.34 -5.05 -35.34
N LYS A 677 -12.94 -3.94 -34.93
CA LYS A 677 -12.75 -2.61 -35.53
C LYS A 677 -12.12 -1.66 -34.53
N VAL A 678 -11.39 -0.68 -35.02
CA VAL A 678 -10.83 0.39 -34.18
C VAL A 678 -11.97 1.18 -33.53
N PRO A 679 -11.98 1.35 -32.19
CA PRO A 679 -13.00 2.13 -31.50
C PRO A 679 -13.01 3.61 -31.88
N HIS A 680 -14.08 4.30 -31.50
CA HIS A 680 -14.18 5.74 -31.72
C HIS A 680 -13.16 6.50 -30.85
N GLY A 681 -12.44 7.44 -31.45
CA GLY A 681 -11.45 8.27 -30.76
C GLY A 681 -10.05 7.66 -30.67
N GLU A 682 -9.86 6.44 -31.17
CA GLU A 682 -8.57 5.75 -31.18
C GLU A 682 -8.01 5.73 -32.59
N GLU A 683 -6.73 6.05 -32.71
CA GLU A 683 -5.99 6.09 -33.97
C GLU A 683 -4.52 5.86 -33.69
N GLY A 684 -3.76 5.39 -34.68
CA GLY A 684 -2.33 5.20 -34.51
C GLY A 684 -1.76 4.18 -35.48
N THR A 685 -0.56 3.70 -35.15
CA THR A 685 0.16 2.73 -35.97
C THR A 685 0.14 1.36 -35.30
N ILE A 686 -0.10 0.31 -36.07
CA ILE A 686 0.01 -1.07 -35.58
C ILE A 686 1.48 -1.39 -35.30
N ILE A 687 1.82 -1.68 -34.05
CA ILE A 687 3.21 -2.00 -33.66
C ILE A 687 3.46 -3.50 -33.50
N ALA A 688 2.43 -4.27 -33.14
CA ALA A 688 2.55 -5.70 -32.93
C ALA A 688 1.20 -6.38 -33.11
N VAL A 689 1.25 -7.64 -33.55
CA VAL A 689 0.12 -8.56 -33.62
C VAL A 689 0.59 -9.87 -33.02
N LYS A 690 -0.15 -10.39 -32.04
CA LYS A 690 0.10 -11.69 -31.41
C LYS A 690 -1.07 -12.61 -31.69
N GLU A 691 -0.75 -13.84 -32.08
CA GLU A 691 -1.73 -14.86 -32.43
C GLU A 691 -1.52 -16.06 -31.50
N PHE A 692 -2.62 -16.57 -30.95
CA PHE A 692 -2.65 -17.75 -30.09
C PHE A 692 -3.61 -18.76 -30.70
N ASN A 693 -3.18 -20.00 -30.85
CA ASN A 693 -3.93 -21.06 -31.53
C ASN A 693 -4.03 -22.30 -30.65
N ALA A 694 -5.24 -22.87 -30.56
CA ALA A 694 -5.48 -24.11 -29.80
C ALA A 694 -4.64 -25.29 -30.32
N GLU A 695 -4.29 -25.28 -31.60
CA GLU A 695 -3.48 -26.32 -32.25
C GLU A 695 -1.99 -26.24 -31.89
N ASN A 696 -1.51 -25.07 -31.42
CA ASN A 696 -0.11 -24.84 -31.05
C ASN A 696 0.16 -25.07 -29.55
N ASP A 697 -0.74 -25.76 -28.85
CA ASP A 697 -0.68 -26.02 -27.40
C ASP A 697 -0.73 -24.74 -26.53
N ASP A 698 -1.29 -23.65 -27.08
CA ASP A 698 -1.56 -22.43 -26.31
C ASP A 698 -2.75 -22.63 -25.36
N GLU A 699 -2.61 -22.20 -24.09
CA GLU A 699 -3.66 -22.33 -23.08
C GLU A 699 -4.80 -21.31 -23.34
N LEU A 700 -5.75 -21.71 -24.20
CA LEU A 700 -6.93 -20.91 -24.55
C LEU A 700 -8.15 -21.22 -23.66
N GLY A 701 -9.09 -20.28 -23.60
CA GLY A 701 -10.36 -20.50 -22.91
C GLY A 701 -11.19 -21.63 -23.54
N SER A 702 -12.00 -22.32 -22.73
CA SER A 702 -12.87 -23.40 -23.23
C SER A 702 -13.75 -22.93 -24.40
N GLY A 703 -13.62 -23.58 -25.55
CA GLY A 703 -14.36 -23.24 -26.78
C GLY A 703 -13.80 -22.07 -27.58
N VAL A 704 -12.58 -21.62 -27.29
CA VAL A 704 -11.82 -20.66 -28.11
C VAL A 704 -10.83 -21.44 -28.99
N ASN A 705 -10.90 -21.24 -30.30
CA ASN A 705 -10.00 -21.90 -31.27
C ASN A 705 -8.75 -21.06 -31.53
N GLN A 706 -8.94 -19.75 -31.68
CA GLN A 706 -7.89 -18.79 -32.02
C GLN A 706 -8.17 -17.47 -31.31
N ARG A 707 -7.11 -16.80 -30.86
CA ARG A 707 -7.15 -15.46 -30.29
C ARG A 707 -6.11 -14.59 -30.99
N VAL A 708 -6.53 -13.41 -31.43
CA VAL A 708 -5.63 -12.41 -32.02
C VAL A 708 -5.65 -11.17 -31.15
N VAL A 709 -4.46 -10.70 -30.79
CA VAL A 709 -4.22 -9.50 -30.00
C VAL A 709 -3.45 -8.50 -30.85
N VAL A 710 -3.98 -7.30 -31.00
CA VAL A 710 -3.42 -6.23 -31.81
C VAL A 710 -3.04 -5.05 -30.91
N TYR A 711 -1.83 -4.53 -31.11
CA TYR A 711 -1.31 -3.38 -30.38
C TYR A 711 -1.26 -2.15 -31.29
N ILE A 712 -1.96 -1.10 -30.88
CA ILE A 712 -1.97 0.20 -31.55
C ILE A 712 -1.15 1.18 -30.72
N ALA A 713 -0.14 1.79 -31.32
CA ALA A 713 0.61 2.86 -30.68
C ALA A 713 0.20 4.22 -31.25
N GLN A 714 -0.12 5.15 -30.37
CA GLN A 714 -0.43 6.53 -30.70
C GLN A 714 0.60 7.47 -30.07
N LYS A 715 1.18 8.35 -30.88
CA LYS A 715 1.96 9.48 -30.38
C LYS A 715 1.00 10.63 -30.08
N ARG A 716 0.78 10.92 -28.79
CA ARG A 716 -0.08 12.03 -28.36
C ARG A 716 0.77 13.27 -28.11
N LYS A 717 0.48 14.34 -28.84
CA LYS A 717 1.02 15.67 -28.57
C LYS A 717 0.19 16.35 -27.48
N ILE A 718 0.78 17.32 -26.81
CA ILE A 718 0.06 18.14 -25.83
C ILE A 718 -0.99 19.01 -26.53
N THR A 719 -2.19 19.06 -25.97
CA THR A 719 -3.35 19.76 -26.54
C THR A 719 -4.08 20.60 -25.49
N ALA A 720 -4.91 21.55 -25.95
CA ALA A 720 -5.79 22.29 -25.05
C ALA A 720 -6.80 21.34 -24.42
N GLY A 721 -6.98 21.43 -23.10
CA GLY A 721 -7.76 20.48 -22.31
C GLY A 721 -6.91 19.47 -21.52
N ASP A 722 -5.66 19.25 -21.91
CA ASP A 722 -4.76 18.39 -21.13
C ASP A 722 -4.40 19.05 -19.80
N LYS A 723 -4.19 18.21 -18.78
CA LYS A 723 -3.91 18.63 -17.41
C LYS A 723 -2.41 18.59 -17.15
N LEU A 724 -1.86 19.72 -16.70
CA LEU A 724 -0.48 19.83 -16.22
C LEU A 724 -0.46 20.13 -14.71
N ALA A 725 0.64 19.74 -14.07
CA ALA A 725 0.88 20.02 -12.67
C ALA A 725 2.38 20.12 -12.38
N GLY A 726 2.72 20.95 -11.39
CA GLY A 726 4.04 20.99 -10.79
C GLY A 726 4.13 20.11 -9.54
N ARG A 727 5.33 20.03 -8.95
CA ARG A 727 5.59 19.25 -7.72
C ARG A 727 4.92 19.83 -6.48
N HIS A 728 4.57 21.11 -6.50
CA HIS A 728 4.05 21.89 -5.37
C HIS A 728 2.51 21.91 -5.28
N GLY A 729 1.82 20.93 -5.88
CA GLY A 729 0.35 20.86 -5.84
C GLY A 729 -0.37 21.93 -6.67
N ASN A 730 0.36 22.70 -7.47
CA ASN A 730 -0.19 23.56 -8.51
C ASN A 730 -0.60 22.68 -9.70
N LYS A 731 -1.87 22.77 -10.10
CA LYS A 731 -2.45 22.00 -11.20
C LYS A 731 -3.34 22.90 -12.03
N GLY A 732 -3.41 22.63 -13.32
CA GLY A 732 -4.17 23.43 -14.25
C GLY A 732 -4.47 22.68 -15.53
N VAL A 733 -5.52 23.11 -16.21
CA VAL A 733 -5.84 22.65 -17.56
C VAL A 733 -5.29 23.66 -18.55
N ILE A 734 -4.75 23.17 -19.66
CA ILE A 734 -4.28 24.04 -20.75
C ILE A 734 -5.50 24.68 -21.40
N SER A 735 -5.64 26.00 -21.24
CA SER A 735 -6.74 26.76 -21.84
C SER A 735 -6.45 27.16 -23.27
N LYS A 736 -5.19 27.51 -23.55
CA LYS A 736 -4.76 28.01 -24.86
C LYS A 736 -3.29 27.70 -25.10
N ILE A 737 -3.00 27.32 -26.33
CA ILE A 737 -1.63 27.21 -26.86
C ILE A 737 -1.44 28.41 -27.78
N LEU A 738 -0.56 29.32 -27.39
CA LEU A 738 -0.32 30.57 -28.12
C LEU A 738 0.76 30.38 -29.18
N PRO A 739 0.64 31.04 -30.35
CA PRO A 739 1.76 31.24 -31.26
C PRO A 739 2.96 31.85 -30.53
N VAL A 740 4.16 31.54 -31.00
CA VAL A 740 5.41 31.91 -30.32
C VAL A 740 5.59 33.43 -30.28
N GLU A 741 5.15 34.11 -31.34
CA GLU A 741 5.17 35.56 -31.49
C GLU A 741 4.25 36.30 -30.50
N ASP A 742 3.21 35.63 -29.99
CA ASP A 742 2.27 36.19 -29.01
C ASP A 742 2.73 35.95 -27.57
N MET A 743 3.76 35.12 -27.36
CA MET A 743 4.29 34.84 -26.03
C MET A 743 5.13 36.02 -25.51
N PRO A 744 5.04 36.35 -24.21
CA PRO A 744 6.04 37.20 -23.57
C PRO A 744 7.44 36.66 -23.79
N PHE A 745 8.40 37.54 -24.02
CA PHE A 745 9.79 37.15 -24.26
C PHE A 745 10.75 37.96 -23.40
N LEU A 746 11.92 37.38 -23.14
CA LEU A 746 13.01 37.98 -22.40
C LEU A 746 13.72 39.05 -23.24
N ALA A 747 14.58 39.85 -22.61
CA ALA A 747 15.29 40.94 -23.29
C ALA A 747 16.18 40.47 -24.48
N ASP A 748 16.57 39.20 -24.50
CA ASP A 748 17.36 38.57 -25.57
C ASP A 748 16.50 38.00 -26.72
N GLY A 749 15.18 38.12 -26.63
CA GLY A 749 14.23 37.59 -27.62
C GLY A 749 13.72 36.18 -27.31
N THR A 750 14.18 35.53 -26.23
CA THR A 750 13.73 34.17 -25.88
C THR A 750 12.28 34.21 -25.35
N PRO A 751 11.31 33.57 -26.02
CA PRO A 751 9.92 33.49 -25.55
C PRO A 751 9.81 32.58 -24.32
N VAL A 752 8.88 32.87 -23.43
CA VAL A 752 8.56 31.97 -22.31
C VAL A 752 7.77 30.75 -22.79
N ASP A 753 7.91 29.62 -22.10
CA ASP A 753 7.28 28.36 -22.49
C ASP A 753 5.87 28.22 -21.91
N ILE A 754 5.68 28.71 -20.69
CA ILE A 754 4.45 28.55 -19.91
C ILE A 754 4.17 29.80 -19.08
N ILE A 755 2.90 30.21 -19.02
CA ILE A 755 2.45 31.33 -18.20
C ILE A 755 1.50 30.82 -17.13
N LEU A 756 1.85 31.08 -15.87
CA LEU A 756 1.07 30.72 -14.69
C LEU A 756 0.50 31.96 -14.03
N ASN A 757 -0.67 31.81 -13.41
CA ASN A 757 -1.33 32.90 -12.70
C ASN A 757 -0.72 33.09 -11.29
N PRO A 758 -0.16 34.27 -10.97
CA PRO A 758 0.43 34.51 -9.66
C PRO A 758 -0.61 34.55 -8.54
N LEU A 759 -1.87 34.88 -8.83
CA LEU A 759 -2.92 35.04 -7.82
C LEU A 759 -3.26 33.73 -7.09
N GLY A 760 -3.01 32.58 -7.74
CA GLY A 760 -3.23 31.28 -7.13
C GLY A 760 -2.25 30.93 -6.01
N ILE A 761 -1.07 31.57 -5.95
CA ILE A 761 0.02 31.16 -5.05
C ILE A 761 -0.29 31.54 -3.59
N PRO A 762 -0.59 32.81 -3.23
CA PRO A 762 -0.80 33.18 -1.83
C PRO A 762 -2.02 32.49 -1.21
N GLY A 763 -3.08 32.29 -1.99
CA GLY A 763 -4.28 31.59 -1.52
C GLY A 763 -4.09 30.08 -1.29
N ARG A 764 -3.01 29.49 -1.83
CA ARG A 764 -2.67 28.07 -1.71
C ARG A 764 -1.50 27.79 -0.79
N MET A 765 -0.76 28.84 -0.40
CA MET A 765 0.38 28.75 0.51
C MET A 765 1.44 27.74 0.04
N ASN A 766 1.70 27.67 -1.27
CA ASN A 766 2.70 26.80 -1.88
C ASN A 766 3.81 27.62 -2.55
N PHE A 767 4.57 28.32 -1.71
CA PHE A 767 5.64 29.22 -2.16
C PHE A 767 6.87 28.46 -2.67
N GLY A 768 6.97 27.15 -2.43
CA GLY A 768 8.04 26.32 -2.94
C GLY A 768 8.22 26.44 -4.46
N GLN A 769 7.13 26.57 -5.23
CA GLN A 769 7.21 26.74 -6.69
C GLN A 769 7.89 28.04 -7.13
N VAL A 770 7.80 29.11 -6.33
CA VAL A 770 8.46 30.39 -6.62
C VAL A 770 9.95 30.28 -6.33
N LEU A 771 10.31 29.62 -5.23
CA LEU A 771 11.69 29.33 -4.87
C LEU A 771 12.35 28.39 -5.91
N GLU A 772 11.62 27.37 -6.35
CA GLU A 772 12.01 26.46 -7.43
C GLU A 772 12.27 27.23 -8.72
N THR A 773 11.41 28.20 -9.07
CA THR A 773 11.58 29.04 -10.27
C THR A 773 12.84 29.90 -10.17
N HIS A 774 13.09 30.53 -9.02
CA HIS A 774 14.30 31.32 -8.80
C HIS A 774 15.57 30.46 -8.89
N LEU A 775 15.60 29.33 -8.18
CA LEU A 775 16.76 28.43 -8.18
C LEU A 775 16.96 27.79 -9.56
N GLY A 776 15.87 27.42 -10.26
CA GLY A 776 15.93 26.87 -11.61
C GLY A 776 16.50 27.85 -12.62
N TRP A 777 16.14 29.14 -12.54
CA TRP A 777 16.74 30.18 -13.36
C TRP A 777 18.25 30.31 -13.11
N VAL A 778 18.65 30.33 -11.83
CA VAL A 778 20.06 30.39 -11.42
C VAL A 778 20.83 29.15 -11.89
N ALA A 779 20.25 27.96 -11.76
CA ALA A 779 20.85 26.72 -12.24
C ALA A 779 21.02 26.69 -13.76
N LYS A 780 20.04 27.20 -14.51
CA LYS A 780 20.07 27.27 -15.97
C LYS A 780 21.14 28.24 -16.50
N GLN A 781 21.29 29.39 -15.86
CA GLN A 781 22.29 30.41 -16.25
C GLN A 781 23.70 30.05 -15.76
N GLY A 782 23.80 29.27 -14.69
CA GLY A 782 25.03 29.08 -13.93
C GLY A 782 25.36 30.32 -13.10
N TRP A 783 26.25 30.13 -12.12
CA TRP A 783 26.79 31.24 -11.32
C TRP A 783 28.28 31.04 -11.11
N GLU A 784 29.00 32.15 -10.95
CA GLU A 784 30.44 32.15 -10.63
C GLU A 784 30.64 32.84 -9.28
N ILE A 785 31.23 32.13 -8.31
CA ILE A 785 31.61 32.71 -7.02
C ILE A 785 33.03 33.27 -7.16
N LYS A 786 33.16 34.60 -7.16
CA LYS A 786 34.48 35.26 -7.19
C LYS A 786 35.11 35.26 -5.79
N GLY A 787 36.27 34.63 -5.66
CA GLY A 787 37.04 34.51 -4.40
C GLY A 787 36.68 33.28 -3.56
N ASN A 788 37.19 33.21 -2.33
CA ASN A 788 36.86 32.16 -1.34
C ASN A 788 36.06 32.78 -0.16
N PRO A 789 34.78 33.13 -0.35
CA PRO A 789 33.98 33.61 0.76
C PRO A 789 33.78 32.47 1.78
N LYS A 790 33.85 32.80 3.08
CA LYS A 790 33.80 31.81 4.17
C LYS A 790 32.55 30.91 4.16
N TRP A 791 31.45 31.35 3.55
CA TRP A 791 30.22 30.56 3.43
C TRP A 791 30.26 29.54 2.27
N ALA A 792 31.16 29.70 1.31
CA ALA A 792 31.38 28.76 0.20
C ALA A 792 32.52 27.78 0.45
N ALA A 793 33.28 27.97 1.54
CA ALA A 793 34.26 27.01 2.02
C ALA A 793 33.56 26.02 2.98
N GLY A 794 32.83 25.05 2.41
CA GLY A 794 32.08 24.04 3.16
C GLY A 794 32.10 22.72 2.43
#